data_AF-A0A0E0NLP1-F1
#
_entry.id   AF-A0A0E0NLP1-F1
#
_cell.length_a   1.000
_cell.length_b   1.000
_cell.length_c   1.000
_cell.angle_alpha   90.00
_cell.angle_beta   90.00
_cell.angle_gamma   90.00
#
_symmetry.space_group_name_H-M   'P 1'
#
loop_
_entity.id
_entity.type
_entity.pdbx_description
1 polymer ?
#
loop_
_entity_poly.entity_id
_entity_poly.type
_entity_poly.pdbx_seq_one_letter_code
_entity_poly.pdbx_strand_id
1 'polypeptide(L)'
;MFFYPDDKLRDLRCTFSAQQWGPLPRTGPSWPKCTSPATSQSVSLNSGPQGERRVLGPTLQRLRLARARQQLNPPLLASPVVLFSSLIPRRRRCGATPSSPWTSGWERGGLHSRSSARPPRRMDAASCCRVFSTQRCRFPLRRLAPPISRRPFGTESTSELFAASTSKRRSRGPVMAAKKAAEGAKQEEGKYKHTVDLPKTTFGLRANSVVREPELQKLWEENQVLKRVSERNTGATFVLHDGPPYANGDLHMGHALNKILKDIINRYKSLDKETLNALTPIKLRQKAAKFAKATVTTQMNSFKRFGVWADWDNPYLTLSPEYEAAQLEVFGQMVMKGYIYRGRKPVHWSPSSRTALAEAELEYSENHISKSMYAAFKITNLSKPGLLEEFLPNLCLAIWTTTPWTIPANAAVAVNPELTYVVVELQSVLESESTSGGNQRKLGSILSPGSQKPFIIVAADLVSALESKWGTKLIIQKSFPGSALEHCRYIHPVNGNECSVVLGGDYITTESGTGLVHTAPGHGQEDYITGLKYGLPIVSPVDDEGNFTAEAGQFSGLSVLGAGNAAVVNYLDEQCSLILEEPYKHKYPYDWRSKEPTIFRATEQWFASVDGFRNAAMDAIRRVSWIPSQAENRIVAMTSSRSDWCISRQRTWGVPIPVFYHVDSNEPLITEETIEHIKGIVSKKGSDAWWYMTIEELLPEKYRDKASEYRKGTDTMDVWFDSGSSWAAVLAKRDGLNFPADIYLEGSDQHRGWFQSSLLTSIATTGKAPYSSVITHGFVLDEKGFKMSKSLGNVVDPEKVIVGGKNSKQEPGYGADVLRLWVSSVDYTGDVLVGPQILRQMSDMYRKLRGTMRFLLSNLHDWKPENSVRYSDLPKIDKYALFQLENVVTSMKDSYENYQFYKIYQILQRFAIVDLSNFYLDVAKDRLYVGGRVSFTRKSCQTVLSAHLLYLVRAIAPIMPHLAEDVWQNLPFQHTLDDGSVAEFVFNLKWPVKNEEWLSVPKDDVDFLSVILELRSEVNKILESARTGKLIGSSLEAKVYLHAENANTVSKLKELVSATNDADALHRLFITSEVEILPSVSSETTSGVSYTGTFSSERTGNIWIGVTRADGEKCERCWNYTRDVGSFLDHPTLCARCHGVIDLPPVPAAAAVS
;
A
#
# COMPACT_ATOMS: atom_id res chain seq x y z
N MET A 1 60.90 23.21 16.30
CA MET A 1 60.52 24.41 17.08
C MET A 1 59.04 24.24 17.39
N PHE A 2 58.65 23.89 18.62
CA PHE A 2 58.69 24.69 19.86
C PHE A 2 57.58 25.76 19.88
N PHE A 3 56.73 25.89 20.92
CA PHE A 3 56.71 25.18 22.21
C PHE A 3 55.29 25.20 22.87
N TYR A 4 54.97 24.16 23.65
CA TYR A 4 54.09 24.21 24.85
C TYR A 4 54.82 25.02 25.98
N PRO A 5 54.17 25.56 27.05
CA PRO A 5 53.41 24.80 28.06
C PRO A 5 52.19 25.59 28.62
N ASP A 6 51.38 25.16 29.59
CA ASP A 6 51.33 24.05 30.56
C ASP A 6 51.95 24.24 31.97
N ASP A 7 51.16 23.86 32.97
CA ASP A 7 51.45 23.50 34.38
C ASP A 7 52.13 24.43 35.44
N LYS A 8 51.33 24.73 36.50
CA LYS A 8 51.60 24.54 37.96
C LYS A 8 52.34 25.56 38.89
N LEU A 9 51.65 25.77 40.04
CA LEU A 9 52.11 25.82 41.47
C LEU A 9 52.23 27.14 42.28
N ARG A 10 51.62 27.09 43.50
CA ARG A 10 51.94 27.78 44.78
C ARG A 10 51.55 29.28 44.92
N ASP A 11 51.29 29.84 46.12
CA ASP A 11 51.35 29.30 47.51
C ASP A 11 50.47 30.10 48.52
N LEU A 12 50.23 29.54 49.73
CA LEU A 12 50.01 30.23 51.06
C LEU A 12 48.81 31.21 51.27
N ARG A 13 48.23 31.47 52.48
CA ARG A 13 48.09 30.76 53.80
C ARG A 13 47.04 31.50 54.71
N CYS A 14 46.71 30.90 55.87
CA CYS A 14 46.02 31.45 57.08
C CYS A 14 44.48 31.69 57.00
N THR A 15 43.55 31.32 57.90
CA THR A 15 43.44 30.78 59.30
C THR A 15 43.21 31.77 60.46
N PHE A 16 42.10 31.61 61.23
CA PHE A 16 42.02 31.63 62.72
C PHE A 16 40.66 31.07 63.23
N SER A 17 40.44 30.94 64.56
CA SER A 17 39.52 29.91 65.14
C SER A 17 38.87 30.19 66.52
N ALA A 18 37.70 29.57 66.76
CA ALA A 18 37.02 29.24 68.05
C ALA A 18 35.84 28.27 67.75
N GLN A 19 35.10 27.55 68.62
CA GLN A 19 35.19 26.91 69.97
C GLN A 19 34.02 25.85 69.98
N GLN A 20 33.91 24.73 70.73
CA GLN A 20 34.29 24.27 72.09
C GLN A 20 33.37 24.74 73.24
N TRP A 21 33.12 23.98 74.32
CA TRP A 21 33.70 22.70 74.85
C TRP A 21 32.86 21.45 74.40
N GLY A 22 32.80 20.21 74.96
CA GLY A 22 33.37 19.44 76.10
C GLY A 22 32.28 18.84 77.05
N PRO A 23 32.55 17.87 77.98
CA PRO A 23 33.78 17.08 78.22
C PRO A 23 33.59 15.56 78.68
N LEU A 24 34.72 14.86 78.96
CA LEU A 24 34.93 13.68 79.87
C LEU A 24 34.52 12.21 79.46
N PRO A 25 35.09 11.13 80.11
CA PRO A 25 35.31 9.80 79.46
C PRO A 25 35.04 8.51 80.31
N ARG A 26 35.26 7.29 79.74
CA ARG A 26 35.99 6.12 80.37
C ARG A 26 36.14 4.83 79.50
N THR A 27 37.36 4.26 79.52
CA THR A 27 37.83 2.84 79.48
C THR A 27 37.05 1.68 78.81
N GLY A 28 37.78 0.79 78.10
CA GLY A 28 37.38 -0.61 77.73
C GLY A 28 37.63 -1.66 78.84
N PRO A 29 37.87 -2.98 78.58
CA PRO A 29 38.56 -3.56 77.40
C PRO A 29 38.04 -4.93 76.83
N SER A 30 38.73 -5.38 75.76
CA SER A 30 38.98 -6.74 75.20
C SER A 30 38.25 -8.04 75.63
N TRP A 31 37.97 -8.90 74.62
CA TRP A 31 38.22 -10.37 74.45
C TRP A 31 38.39 -11.32 75.68
N PRO A 32 38.11 -12.67 75.59
CA PRO A 32 37.53 -13.48 74.49
C PRO A 32 36.44 -14.51 74.94
N LYS A 33 35.85 -15.24 73.98
CA LYS A 33 35.46 -16.69 73.96
C LYS A 33 34.62 -16.95 72.70
N CYS A 34 34.81 -17.99 71.89
CA CYS A 34 34.84 -19.45 72.12
C CYS A 34 33.47 -20.08 72.41
N THR A 35 33.15 -21.07 71.56
CA THR A 35 32.35 -22.29 71.82
C THR A 35 30.86 -22.21 72.15
N SER A 36 30.12 -23.07 71.45
CA SER A 36 28.89 -23.74 71.87
C SER A 36 29.04 -24.44 73.25
N PRO A 37 27.92 -24.68 73.96
CA PRO A 37 27.22 -25.96 73.87
C PRO A 37 25.67 -25.77 73.84
N ALA A 38 24.80 -26.77 73.76
CA ALA A 38 24.91 -28.25 73.86
C ALA A 38 24.00 -28.91 72.78
N THR A 39 23.98 -30.22 72.51
CA THR A 39 24.42 -31.41 73.28
C THR A 39 25.26 -32.41 72.45
N SER A 40 25.98 -33.28 73.16
CA SER A 40 26.70 -34.47 72.66
C SER A 40 25.73 -35.62 72.27
N GLN A 41 26.09 -36.70 71.56
CA GLN A 41 27.35 -37.48 71.45
C GLN A 41 27.48 -38.24 70.09
N SER A 42 28.73 -38.63 69.71
CA SER A 42 29.14 -39.88 68.98
C SER A 42 28.60 -40.24 67.57
N VAL A 43 29.29 -40.98 66.66
CA VAL A 43 30.72 -41.34 66.38
C VAL A 43 30.80 -42.00 64.96
N SER A 44 31.94 -41.90 64.25
CA SER A 44 32.36 -42.74 63.05
C SER A 44 31.57 -42.63 61.72
N LEU A 45 32.11 -42.90 60.51
CA LEU A 45 33.48 -43.09 59.96
C LEU A 45 33.47 -43.00 58.40
N ASN A 46 34.54 -42.43 57.77
CA ASN A 46 35.12 -42.74 56.43
C ASN A 46 34.25 -42.75 55.12
N SER A 47 34.78 -42.58 53.88
CA SER A 47 36.06 -42.04 53.33
C SER A 47 36.04 -42.03 51.77
N GLY A 48 36.84 -41.19 51.09
CA GLY A 48 37.37 -41.50 49.73
C GLY A 48 37.16 -40.44 48.60
N PRO A 49 38.18 -40.08 47.77
CA PRO A 49 38.08 -38.97 46.79
C PRO A 49 38.59 -39.26 45.35
N GLN A 50 38.60 -38.20 44.49
CA GLN A 50 39.28 -38.04 43.18
C GLN A 50 38.69 -38.79 41.96
N GLY A 51 38.89 -38.36 40.70
CA GLY A 51 39.45 -37.09 40.21
C GLY A 51 39.67 -36.99 38.68
N GLU A 52 39.83 -35.75 38.19
CA GLU A 52 40.48 -35.32 36.92
C GLU A 52 39.85 -35.63 35.53
N ARG A 53 40.40 -34.94 34.51
CA ARG A 53 39.85 -34.72 33.15
C ARG A 53 40.59 -35.52 32.06
N ARG A 54 39.94 -35.70 30.89
CA ARG A 54 40.46 -35.64 29.47
C ARG A 54 39.90 -36.80 28.60
N VAL A 55 39.84 -36.75 27.26
CA VAL A 55 39.59 -35.71 26.21
C VAL A 55 39.63 -36.46 24.85
N LEU A 56 39.07 -35.87 23.76
CA LEU A 56 39.06 -36.38 22.37
C LEU A 56 38.13 -37.58 22.06
N GLY A 57 37.55 -37.54 20.85
CA GLY A 57 36.95 -38.68 20.11
C GLY A 57 37.82 -38.98 18.88
N PRO A 58 37.27 -39.18 17.65
CA PRO A 58 35.86 -39.30 17.24
C PRO A 58 35.63 -40.55 16.35
N THR A 59 34.59 -40.53 15.50
CA THR A 59 34.58 -41.06 14.09
C THR A 59 33.46 -42.05 13.72
N LEU A 60 32.53 -41.54 12.90
CA LEU A 60 31.75 -42.18 11.81
C LEU A 60 30.79 -43.38 11.97
N GLN A 61 29.80 -43.26 11.08
CA GLN A 61 29.06 -44.26 10.31
C GLN A 61 27.70 -44.78 10.80
N ARG A 62 26.80 -44.83 9.80
CA ARG A 62 25.36 -45.07 9.89
C ARG A 62 25.09 -46.57 9.73
N LEU A 63 23.98 -47.05 10.30
CA LEU A 63 23.12 -47.99 9.58
C LEU A 63 21.64 -47.77 9.95
N ARG A 64 20.74 -48.39 9.18
CA ARG A 64 19.28 -48.20 9.22
C ARG A 64 18.58 -49.41 9.84
N LEU A 65 17.26 -49.24 10.04
CA LEU A 65 16.20 -50.23 10.27
C LEU A 65 15.83 -50.44 11.75
N ALA A 66 14.58 -50.79 12.13
CA ALA A 66 13.22 -50.40 11.69
C ALA A 66 12.20 -51.31 12.41
N ARG A 67 10.93 -50.88 12.50
CA ARG A 67 9.78 -51.52 13.21
C ARG A 67 9.88 -51.31 14.74
N ALA A 68 8.85 -50.86 15.47
CA ALA A 68 7.42 -51.21 15.54
C ALA A 68 7.18 -52.56 16.25
N ARG A 69 6.19 -52.73 17.15
CA ARG A 69 4.95 -51.95 17.41
C ARG A 69 4.37 -52.30 18.81
N GLN A 70 3.29 -51.59 19.24
CA GLN A 70 2.24 -52.06 20.19
C GLN A 70 2.62 -52.20 21.69
N GLN A 71 1.73 -52.02 22.71
CA GLN A 71 0.35 -51.44 22.79
C GLN A 71 -0.07 -51.19 24.29
N LEU A 72 -1.21 -50.52 24.51
CA LEU A 72 -2.02 -50.40 25.77
C LEU A 72 -1.51 -49.40 26.84
N ASN A 73 -2.36 -48.78 27.69
CA ASN A 73 -3.66 -48.07 27.46
C ASN A 73 -3.98 -47.11 28.66
N PRO A 74 -5.02 -46.23 28.61
CA PRO A 74 -5.13 -45.02 29.45
C PRO A 74 -6.12 -45.14 30.65
N PRO A 75 -6.42 -44.06 31.41
CA PRO A 75 -7.41 -43.02 30.98
C PRO A 75 -6.85 -41.56 31.12
N LEU A 76 -7.35 -40.46 30.52
CA LEU A 76 -8.69 -40.00 30.04
C LEU A 76 -9.62 -39.56 31.21
N LEU A 77 -10.48 -38.51 31.18
CA LEU A 77 -11.04 -37.52 30.21
C LEU A 77 -11.31 -36.17 30.98
N ALA A 78 -11.94 -35.10 30.46
CA ALA A 78 -11.83 -34.35 29.18
C ALA A 78 -12.79 -33.12 29.17
N SER A 79 -12.64 -32.33 28.10
CA SER A 79 -13.54 -31.42 27.33
C SER A 79 -15.08 -31.44 27.56
N PRO A 80 -15.84 -30.49 26.95
CA PRO A 80 -16.34 -30.80 25.60
C PRO A 80 -16.41 -29.62 24.60
N VAL A 81 -16.29 -29.96 23.31
CA VAL A 81 -16.89 -29.28 22.15
C VAL A 81 -17.59 -30.38 21.33
N VAL A 82 -18.76 -30.13 20.75
CA VAL A 82 -19.63 -31.16 20.15
C VAL A 82 -19.77 -30.98 18.63
N LEU A 83 -19.93 -32.11 17.92
CA LEU A 83 -20.00 -32.28 16.47
C LEU A 83 -21.26 -33.08 16.05
N PHE A 84 -21.43 -33.28 14.74
CA PHE A 84 -22.05 -34.41 13.97
C PHE A 84 -22.99 -33.93 12.84
N SER A 85 -23.19 -34.63 11.70
CA SER A 85 -22.74 -35.93 11.13
C SER A 85 -22.55 -35.79 9.58
N SER A 86 -21.79 -36.57 8.78
CA SER A 86 -21.74 -38.04 8.50
C SER A 86 -23.00 -38.58 7.77
N LEU A 87 -22.96 -39.32 6.64
CA LEU A 87 -21.87 -40.04 5.93
C LEU A 87 -22.12 -40.27 4.38
N ILE A 88 -21.40 -41.22 3.73
CA ILE A 88 -21.30 -41.53 2.26
C ILE A 88 -21.35 -43.06 2.04
N PRO A 89 -22.07 -43.68 1.05
CA PRO A 89 -21.40 -44.33 -0.13
C PRO A 89 -22.17 -44.71 -1.45
N ARG A 90 -21.47 -44.57 -2.59
CA ARG A 90 -21.31 -45.49 -3.77
C ARG A 90 -22.47 -46.10 -4.62
N ARG A 91 -22.34 -45.87 -5.95
CA ARG A 91 -22.39 -46.80 -7.13
C ARG A 91 -23.72 -47.26 -7.83
N ARG A 92 -23.71 -47.03 -9.16
CA ARG A 92 -24.26 -47.82 -10.30
C ARG A 92 -25.79 -47.83 -10.57
N ARG A 93 -26.16 -48.28 -11.79
CA ARG A 93 -27.46 -48.10 -12.49
C ARG A 93 -28.40 -49.31 -12.36
N CYS A 94 -29.71 -49.07 -12.21
CA CYS A 94 -30.81 -49.53 -13.08
C CYS A 94 -32.18 -49.02 -12.56
N GLY A 95 -33.26 -48.93 -13.36
CA GLY A 95 -33.34 -48.92 -14.83
C GLY A 95 -34.61 -49.52 -15.44
N ALA A 96 -35.39 -48.70 -16.17
CA ALA A 96 -36.48 -49.08 -17.12
C ALA A 96 -37.77 -49.68 -16.49
N THR A 97 -39.00 -49.60 -17.05
CA THR A 97 -39.62 -48.98 -18.27
C THR A 97 -41.14 -48.78 -17.98
N PRO A 98 -42.11 -48.42 -18.89
CA PRO A 98 -42.18 -48.35 -20.38
C PRO A 98 -42.51 -46.93 -20.92
N SER A 99 -42.62 -46.60 -22.22
CA SER A 99 -42.38 -47.21 -23.56
C SER A 99 -42.33 -46.04 -24.57
N SER A 100 -41.24 -45.74 -25.31
CA SER A 100 -40.81 -46.32 -26.61
C SER A 100 -41.75 -46.03 -27.82
N PRO A 101 -41.31 -46.02 -29.11
CA PRO A 101 -39.95 -46.19 -29.69
C PRO A 101 -39.60 -45.24 -30.89
N TRP A 102 -38.48 -45.50 -31.62
CA TRP A 102 -38.08 -45.01 -32.98
C TRP A 102 -37.64 -43.52 -33.14
N THR A 103 -36.75 -43.10 -34.06
CA THR A 103 -35.47 -43.65 -34.62
C THR A 103 -34.61 -42.53 -35.25
N SER A 104 -33.40 -42.87 -35.67
CA SER A 104 -32.51 -42.16 -36.63
C SER A 104 -33.20 -41.43 -37.80
N GLY A 105 -32.57 -40.36 -38.33
CA GLY A 105 -32.89 -39.87 -39.68
C GLY A 105 -32.12 -38.63 -40.15
N TRP A 106 -31.76 -38.63 -41.43
CA TRP A 106 -31.26 -37.48 -42.20
C TRP A 106 -32.43 -36.59 -42.72
N GLU A 107 -32.09 -35.34 -43.08
CA GLU A 107 -32.65 -34.54 -44.19
C GLU A 107 -34.14 -34.15 -44.33
N ARG A 108 -34.35 -32.83 -44.53
CA ARG A 108 -35.26 -32.14 -45.48
C ARG A 108 -36.78 -32.43 -45.48
N GLY A 109 -37.58 -31.37 -45.24
CA GLY A 109 -39.04 -31.29 -45.52
C GLY A 109 -39.92 -31.57 -44.29
N GLY A 110 -41.10 -30.95 -44.08
CA GLY A 110 -42.00 -30.22 -44.98
C GLY A 110 -43.16 -31.12 -45.42
N LEU A 111 -44.45 -30.83 -45.18
CA LEU A 111 -45.13 -29.53 -45.25
C LEU A 111 -46.37 -29.38 -44.34
N HIS A 112 -46.62 -28.12 -43.96
CA HIS A 112 -47.91 -27.42 -43.76
C HIS A 112 -49.25 -28.14 -43.52
N SER A 113 -49.93 -27.67 -42.47
CA SER A 113 -51.14 -26.84 -42.66
C SER A 113 -50.83 -25.38 -42.25
N ARG A 114 -51.36 -24.32 -42.88
CA ARG A 114 -51.99 -24.18 -44.22
C ARG A 114 -51.82 -22.72 -44.70
N SER A 115 -51.43 -22.54 -45.97
CA SER A 115 -51.81 -21.47 -46.95
C SER A 115 -52.22 -20.05 -46.46
N SER A 116 -51.83 -18.93 -47.09
CA SER A 116 -51.09 -18.62 -48.35
C SER A 116 -50.66 -17.13 -48.32
N ALA A 117 -49.98 -16.48 -49.30
CA ALA A 117 -49.68 -16.78 -50.70
C ALA A 117 -48.30 -16.22 -51.18
N ARG A 118 -48.06 -16.17 -52.51
CA ARG A 118 -46.76 -15.92 -53.17
C ARG A 118 -46.51 -14.43 -53.57
N PRO A 119 -45.26 -14.04 -53.91
CA PRO A 119 -44.85 -12.64 -54.13
C PRO A 119 -44.55 -12.24 -55.60
N PRO A 120 -44.35 -10.94 -55.89
CA PRO A 120 -43.47 -10.41 -56.96
C PRO A 120 -42.04 -10.17 -56.41
N ARG A 121 -40.93 -10.34 -57.16
CA ARG A 121 -40.38 -9.51 -58.27
C ARG A 121 -40.06 -8.07 -57.83
N ARG A 122 -38.81 -7.57 -57.91
CA ARG A 122 -37.94 -7.28 -59.08
C ARG A 122 -38.54 -6.27 -60.07
N MET A 123 -38.02 -5.04 -60.02
CA MET A 123 -37.70 -4.08 -61.11
C MET A 123 -37.48 -2.72 -60.41
N ASP A 124 -36.29 -2.10 -60.41
CA ASP A 124 -35.47 -1.54 -61.51
C ASP A 124 -35.74 -0.04 -61.71
N ALA A 125 -34.74 0.69 -62.22
CA ALA A 125 -34.76 2.08 -62.73
C ALA A 125 -35.53 3.14 -61.89
N ALA A 126 -34.86 4.06 -61.20
CA ALA A 126 -34.24 5.24 -61.82
C ALA A 126 -35.19 6.09 -62.68
N SER A 127 -35.67 7.20 -62.11
CA SER A 127 -36.01 8.43 -62.83
C SER A 127 -35.53 9.59 -61.95
N CYS A 128 -34.34 10.16 -62.17
CA CYS A 128 -33.85 10.83 -63.39
C CYS A 128 -34.52 12.19 -63.63
N CYS A 129 -34.28 13.11 -62.70
CA CYS A 129 -34.21 14.55 -62.97
C CYS A 129 -33.08 15.13 -62.10
N ARG A 130 -32.01 15.72 -62.63
CA ARG A 130 -31.60 15.90 -64.05
C ARG A 130 -30.07 15.96 -64.18
N VAL A 131 -29.56 15.50 -65.33
CA VAL A 131 -28.46 16.09 -66.12
C VAL A 131 -27.04 16.10 -65.52
N PHE A 132 -26.13 15.36 -66.19
CA PHE A 132 -24.67 15.58 -66.40
C PHE A 132 -23.80 15.80 -65.13
N SER A 133 -22.75 15.01 -64.81
CA SER A 133 -21.53 14.68 -65.59
C SER A 133 -20.70 15.87 -66.09
N THR A 134 -19.62 16.24 -65.38
CA THR A 134 -18.29 16.53 -66.00
C THR A 134 -17.19 16.88 -64.97
N GLN A 135 -15.99 16.33 -65.20
CA GLN A 135 -14.65 16.96 -65.15
C GLN A 135 -14.17 17.84 -63.95
N ARG A 136 -13.08 17.35 -63.31
CA ARG A 136 -11.76 18.01 -63.07
C ARG A 136 -11.63 19.43 -62.42
N CYS A 137 -10.75 19.45 -61.41
CA CYS A 137 -9.64 20.42 -61.15
C CYS A 137 -9.80 21.69 -60.26
N ARG A 138 -8.97 21.70 -59.19
CA ARG A 138 -8.14 22.80 -58.59
C ARG A 138 -8.79 24.05 -57.93
N PHE A 139 -8.41 24.27 -56.65
CA PHE A 139 -7.90 25.49 -55.96
C PHE A 139 -8.12 26.90 -56.58
N PRO A 140 -8.29 28.01 -55.79
CA PRO A 140 -7.32 28.40 -54.74
C PRO A 140 -7.70 29.37 -53.54
N LEU A 141 -6.86 29.35 -52.48
CA LEU A 141 -6.24 30.48 -51.72
C LEU A 141 -7.01 31.61 -50.94
N ARG A 142 -6.40 31.98 -49.78
CA ARG A 142 -6.36 33.32 -49.06
C ARG A 142 -7.62 33.77 -48.27
N ARG A 143 -7.60 34.65 -47.23
CA ARG A 143 -6.54 35.39 -46.44
C ARG A 143 -7.11 35.97 -45.10
N LEU A 144 -6.25 36.15 -44.07
CA LEU A 144 -6.20 37.18 -42.96
C LEU A 144 -7.48 37.51 -42.11
N ALA A 145 -7.52 37.77 -40.78
CA ALA A 145 -6.60 38.30 -39.74
C ALA A 145 -6.48 39.87 -39.67
N PRO A 146 -6.11 40.55 -38.53
CA PRO A 146 -5.89 40.09 -37.14
C PRO A 146 -6.61 40.92 -35.99
N PRO A 147 -6.02 41.76 -35.08
CA PRO A 147 -6.39 41.79 -33.63
C PRO A 147 -6.63 43.23 -33.03
N ILE A 148 -6.18 43.50 -31.77
CA ILE A 148 -6.09 44.80 -31.01
C ILE A 148 -7.31 45.13 -30.10
N SER A 149 -7.22 45.82 -28.93
CA SER A 149 -6.25 45.76 -27.80
C SER A 149 -6.78 46.53 -26.54
N ARG A 150 -6.22 46.25 -25.36
CA ARG A 150 -5.99 47.14 -24.18
C ARG A 150 -7.06 48.18 -23.71
N ARG A 151 -7.55 47.95 -22.47
CA ARG A 151 -7.67 48.95 -21.34
C ARG A 151 -8.67 50.13 -21.52
N PRO A 152 -8.86 51.02 -20.50
CA PRO A 152 -8.76 50.89 -19.03
C PRO A 152 -10.03 51.41 -18.28
N PHE A 153 -9.97 51.42 -16.94
CA PHE A 153 -10.91 52.06 -15.98
C PHE A 153 -12.37 51.52 -15.96
N GLY A 154 -13.09 51.61 -14.84
CA GLY A 154 -12.70 52.07 -13.50
C GLY A 154 -13.79 52.90 -12.83
N THR A 155 -13.95 52.75 -11.51
CA THR A 155 -14.98 53.42 -10.65
C THR A 155 -16.45 53.14 -11.07
N GLU A 156 -17.46 53.20 -10.21
CA GLU A 156 -17.49 53.61 -8.80
C GLU A 156 -18.49 52.77 -7.98
N SER A 157 -18.57 53.03 -6.67
CA SER A 157 -19.54 52.40 -5.76
C SER A 157 -20.94 53.00 -5.89
N THR A 158 -21.99 52.20 -5.66
CA THR A 158 -23.00 52.50 -4.61
C THR A 158 -23.89 51.29 -4.29
N SER A 159 -24.29 51.19 -3.02
CA SER A 159 -25.47 50.51 -2.48
C SER A 159 -26.78 51.22 -2.95
N GLU A 160 -27.99 50.69 -2.85
CA GLU A 160 -28.55 49.46 -2.26
C GLU A 160 -29.97 49.19 -2.84
N LEU A 161 -30.66 48.14 -2.39
CA LEU A 161 -32.14 47.98 -2.41
C LEU A 161 -32.90 48.22 -3.75
N PHE A 162 -33.57 47.23 -4.34
CA PHE A 162 -34.90 46.81 -3.87
C PHE A 162 -35.36 45.44 -4.44
N ALA A 163 -36.36 44.84 -3.79
CA ALA A 163 -37.11 43.65 -4.22
C ALA A 163 -38.29 44.05 -5.15
N ALA A 164 -39.00 43.18 -5.90
CA ALA A 164 -38.80 41.80 -6.39
C ALA A 164 -40.03 41.42 -7.27
N SER A 165 -39.98 40.37 -8.11
CA SER A 165 -41.20 39.63 -8.50
C SER A 165 -40.97 38.25 -9.17
N THR A 166 -41.70 37.26 -8.65
CA THR A 166 -42.39 36.10 -9.30
C THR A 166 -42.00 35.63 -10.72
N SER A 167 -42.02 34.32 -11.05
CA SER A 167 -43.25 33.52 -10.98
C SER A 167 -43.08 31.99 -11.20
N LYS A 168 -43.65 31.20 -10.27
CA LYS A 168 -44.44 29.93 -10.39
C LYS A 168 -44.00 28.75 -11.32
N ARG A 169 -44.36 27.47 -11.09
CA ARG A 169 -44.78 26.64 -9.90
C ARG A 169 -45.19 25.22 -10.39
N ARG A 170 -44.83 24.12 -9.68
CA ARG A 170 -45.63 22.87 -9.43
C ARG A 170 -44.73 21.70 -8.93
N SER A 171 -45.11 20.77 -8.03
CA SER A 171 -46.02 20.81 -6.84
C SER A 171 -46.07 19.47 -6.07
N ARG A 172 -46.37 19.52 -4.74
CA ARG A 172 -46.40 18.42 -3.71
C ARG A 172 -44.99 17.99 -3.21
N GLY A 173 -44.75 17.56 -1.96
CA GLY A 173 -45.57 17.52 -0.71
C GLY A 173 -46.16 16.14 -0.33
N PRO A 174 -46.58 15.89 0.95
CA PRO A 174 -46.69 16.83 2.08
C PRO A 174 -46.42 16.29 3.53
N VAL A 175 -45.41 16.80 4.26
CA VAL A 175 -45.39 16.77 5.76
C VAL A 175 -44.74 18.06 6.34
N MET A 176 -45.34 19.23 6.08
CA MET A 176 -44.96 20.51 6.71
C MET A 176 -46.19 21.41 6.87
N ALA A 177 -47.10 21.05 7.78
CA ALA A 177 -48.40 21.70 7.95
C ALA A 177 -48.81 21.87 9.44
N ALA A 178 -47.87 22.22 10.31
CA ALA A 178 -48.12 22.39 11.76
C ALA A 178 -47.31 23.54 12.39
N LYS A 179 -46.98 24.61 11.63
CA LYS A 179 -46.15 25.72 12.13
C LYS A 179 -46.63 27.12 11.69
N LYS A 180 -47.95 27.33 11.57
CA LYS A 180 -48.52 28.67 11.33
C LYS A 180 -49.92 28.91 11.90
N ALA A 181 -50.19 28.33 13.07
CA ALA A 181 -51.39 28.56 13.88
C ALA A 181 -51.05 28.65 15.39
N ALA A 182 -49.84 29.13 15.70
CA ALA A 182 -49.28 29.15 17.05
C ALA A 182 -48.45 30.43 17.35
N GLU A 183 -48.69 31.52 16.61
CA GLU A 183 -48.13 32.86 16.90
C GLU A 183 -48.94 33.57 18.02
N GLY A 184 -49.58 32.79 18.89
CA GLY A 184 -50.43 33.20 20.01
C GLY A 184 -50.08 32.53 21.35
N ALA A 185 -48.88 31.96 21.47
CA ALA A 185 -48.31 31.51 22.74
C ALA A 185 -46.77 31.58 22.68
N LYS A 186 -46.18 32.54 23.41
CA LYS A 186 -44.79 32.34 23.88
C LYS A 186 -44.87 31.27 24.97
N GLN A 187 -44.39 30.07 24.68
CA GLN A 187 -44.04 29.15 25.77
C GLN A 187 -42.97 29.84 26.63
N GLU A 188 -43.20 29.85 27.94
CA GLU A 188 -42.18 30.25 28.91
C GLU A 188 -40.96 29.33 28.78
N GLU A 189 -39.76 29.84 29.07
CA GLU A 189 -38.61 28.95 29.18
C GLU A 189 -38.81 28.03 30.39
N GLY A 190 -38.91 26.73 30.14
CA GLY A 190 -39.35 25.75 31.14
C GLY A 190 -38.65 25.92 32.50
N LYS A 191 -39.47 26.11 33.55
CA LYS A 191 -39.11 26.59 34.89
C LYS A 191 -37.75 26.12 35.43
N TYR A 192 -37.44 24.83 35.32
CA TYR A 192 -36.23 24.22 35.89
C TYR A 192 -35.05 24.06 34.91
N LYS A 193 -35.15 24.53 33.66
CA LYS A 193 -34.12 24.38 32.61
C LYS A 193 -32.72 24.85 33.03
N HIS A 194 -32.65 25.88 33.88
CA HIS A 194 -31.40 26.43 34.41
C HIS A 194 -30.76 25.59 35.54
N THR A 195 -31.50 24.64 36.12
CA THR A 195 -31.05 23.72 37.19
C THR A 195 -30.45 22.41 36.65
N VAL A 196 -30.30 22.29 35.33
CA VAL A 196 -29.86 21.09 34.61
C VAL A 196 -28.44 21.29 34.13
N ASP A 197 -27.53 20.37 34.47
CA ASP A 197 -26.10 20.48 34.16
C ASP A 197 -25.79 20.05 32.72
N LEU A 198 -26.17 20.92 31.78
CA LEU A 198 -25.93 20.74 30.35
C LEU A 198 -24.42 20.77 30.01
N PRO A 199 -23.96 20.01 28.98
CA PRO A 199 -22.55 19.95 28.61
C PRO A 199 -22.01 21.29 28.09
N LYS A 200 -20.79 21.66 28.51
CA LYS A 200 -20.12 22.93 28.15
C LYS A 200 -18.75 22.65 27.55
N THR A 201 -18.41 23.29 26.42
CA THR A 201 -17.05 23.25 25.84
C THR A 201 -16.89 24.30 24.76
N THR A 202 -15.66 24.79 24.60
CA THR A 202 -15.13 25.53 23.43
C THR A 202 -15.01 24.66 22.18
N PHE A 203 -14.87 23.34 22.32
CA PHE A 203 -14.64 22.40 21.22
C PHE A 203 -15.80 22.38 20.22
N GLY A 204 -15.53 22.86 19.00
CA GLY A 204 -16.53 23.03 17.94
C GLY A 204 -17.11 21.71 17.43
N LEU A 205 -18.44 21.66 17.21
CA LEU A 205 -19.12 20.50 16.62
C LEU A 205 -18.73 20.25 15.15
N ARG A 206 -18.37 21.32 14.42
CA ARG A 206 -17.67 21.24 13.13
C ARG A 206 -16.18 21.41 13.39
N ALA A 207 -15.35 20.65 12.69
CA ALA A 207 -13.89 20.73 12.83
C ALA A 207 -13.27 21.97 12.16
N ASN A 208 -13.92 22.50 11.11
CA ASN A 208 -13.37 23.57 10.26
C ASN A 208 -11.93 23.25 9.80
N SER A 209 -11.67 21.99 9.43
CA SER A 209 -10.34 21.37 9.29
C SER A 209 -9.37 22.17 8.40
N VAL A 210 -9.87 22.84 7.36
CA VAL A 210 -9.09 23.69 6.45
C VAL A 210 -8.36 24.82 7.20
N VAL A 211 -8.94 25.32 8.31
CA VAL A 211 -8.34 26.35 9.18
C VAL A 211 -7.69 25.72 10.41
N ARG A 212 -8.36 24.76 11.06
CA ARG A 212 -7.91 24.23 12.35
C ARG A 212 -6.72 23.26 12.27
N GLU A 213 -6.56 22.51 11.17
CA GLU A 213 -5.38 21.65 11.01
C GLU A 213 -4.09 22.46 10.83
N PRO A 214 -4.03 23.55 10.01
CA PRO A 214 -2.88 24.44 9.98
C PRO A 214 -2.54 25.10 11.32
N GLU A 215 -3.52 25.48 12.14
CA GLU A 215 -3.27 26.02 13.48
C GLU A 215 -2.52 25.00 14.36
N LEU A 216 -2.96 23.73 14.34
CA LEU A 216 -2.35 22.65 15.13
C LEU A 216 -0.98 22.23 14.57
N GLN A 217 -0.83 22.20 13.25
CA GLN A 217 0.47 21.94 12.60
C GLN A 217 1.49 23.02 12.92
N LYS A 218 1.07 24.29 12.89
CA LYS A 218 1.90 25.42 13.31
C LYS A 218 2.25 25.30 14.80
N LEU A 219 1.27 24.99 15.65
CA LEU A 219 1.50 24.79 17.09
C LEU A 219 2.55 23.69 17.32
N TRP A 220 2.49 22.56 16.61
CA TRP A 220 3.49 21.48 16.70
C TRP A 220 4.90 21.93 16.28
N GLU A 221 5.01 22.76 15.25
CA GLU A 221 6.29 23.26 14.72
C GLU A 221 6.92 24.31 15.64
N GLU A 222 6.15 25.31 16.10
CA GLU A 222 6.61 26.30 17.09
C GLU A 222 7.03 25.64 18.42
N ASN A 223 6.39 24.54 18.80
CA ASN A 223 6.70 23.80 20.02
C ASN A 223 7.74 22.68 19.85
N GLN A 224 8.28 22.48 18.64
CA GLN A 224 9.20 21.38 18.30
C GLN A 224 8.69 20.00 18.76
N VAL A 225 7.38 19.73 18.65
CA VAL A 225 6.73 18.57 19.30
C VAL A 225 7.32 17.24 18.85
N LEU A 226 7.61 17.08 17.55
CA LEU A 226 8.25 15.87 17.02
C LEU A 226 9.61 15.64 17.69
N LYS A 227 10.49 16.66 17.70
CA LYS A 227 11.78 16.61 18.38
C LYS A 227 11.64 16.35 19.88
N ARG A 228 10.72 17.00 20.60
CA ARG A 228 10.51 16.77 22.04
C ARG A 228 10.01 15.36 22.35
N VAL A 229 9.18 14.78 21.50
CA VAL A 229 8.70 13.40 21.62
C VAL A 229 9.86 12.43 21.31
N SER A 230 10.53 12.63 20.18
CA SER A 230 11.74 11.92 19.76
C SER A 230 12.78 11.90 20.88
N GLU A 231 13.23 13.06 21.38
CA GLU A 231 14.20 13.24 22.47
C GLU A 231 13.85 12.41 23.71
N ARG A 232 12.56 12.39 24.12
CA ARG A 232 12.07 11.70 25.34
C ARG A 232 12.06 10.17 25.23
N ASN A 233 12.14 9.62 24.02
CA ASN A 233 12.15 8.16 23.81
C ASN A 233 13.57 7.58 23.98
N THR A 234 13.68 6.53 24.81
CA THR A 234 14.93 5.81 25.12
C THR A 234 14.74 4.30 24.92
N GLY A 235 13.93 3.91 23.93
CA GLY A 235 13.48 2.55 23.71
C GLY A 235 14.41 1.74 22.81
N ALA A 236 13.81 0.88 22.00
CA ALA A 236 14.52 -0.02 21.11
C ALA A 236 14.25 0.41 19.67
N THR A 237 15.25 1.06 19.06
CA THR A 237 15.23 1.56 17.67
C THR A 237 14.44 0.68 16.71
N PHE A 238 13.29 1.20 16.28
CA PHE A 238 12.51 0.68 15.17
C PHE A 238 12.83 1.51 13.92
N VAL A 239 13.13 0.86 12.79
CA VAL A 239 13.38 1.59 11.53
C VAL A 239 12.40 1.17 10.45
N LEU A 240 11.47 2.09 10.14
CA LEU A 240 10.84 2.14 8.83
C LEU A 240 11.78 2.89 7.89
N HIS A 241 12.41 2.16 6.97
CA HIS A 241 13.23 2.79 5.94
C HIS A 241 12.32 3.29 4.81
N ASP A 242 12.31 4.60 4.61
CA ASP A 242 11.51 5.24 3.57
C ASP A 242 12.17 5.06 2.20
N GLY A 243 11.52 4.36 1.27
CA GLY A 243 11.95 4.35 -0.13
C GLY A 243 11.85 5.76 -0.71
N PRO A 244 12.91 6.29 -1.34
CA PRO A 244 12.99 7.71 -1.65
C PRO A 244 12.03 8.04 -2.79
N PRO A 245 11.00 8.90 -2.59
CA PRO A 245 10.07 9.26 -3.64
C PRO A 245 10.80 10.03 -4.74
N TYR A 246 10.43 9.78 -6.00
CA TYR A 246 11.01 10.52 -7.12
C TYR A 246 10.66 12.02 -7.02
N ALA A 247 11.67 12.86 -6.86
CA ALA A 247 11.54 14.31 -6.79
C ALA A 247 11.34 14.92 -8.19
N ASN A 248 10.26 14.52 -8.88
CA ASN A 248 9.98 14.89 -10.28
C ASN A 248 8.56 15.43 -10.56
N GLY A 249 7.68 15.53 -9.56
CA GLY A 249 6.33 16.05 -9.75
C GLY A 249 5.48 16.15 -8.48
N ASP A 250 4.24 16.61 -8.67
CA ASP A 250 3.22 16.77 -7.63
C ASP A 250 2.82 15.41 -7.02
N LEU A 251 2.46 15.39 -5.73
CA LEU A 251 1.99 14.18 -5.07
C LEU A 251 0.58 13.79 -5.53
N HIS A 252 0.39 12.51 -5.82
CA HIS A 252 -0.91 11.92 -6.13
C HIS A 252 -1.41 10.99 -5.01
N MET A 253 -2.66 10.55 -5.06
CA MET A 253 -3.28 9.69 -4.04
C MET A 253 -2.45 8.44 -3.66
N GLY A 254 -1.72 7.81 -4.60
CA GLY A 254 -0.78 6.72 -4.28
C GLY A 254 0.38 7.13 -3.35
N HIS A 255 0.90 8.35 -3.47
CA HIS A 255 1.89 8.89 -2.52
C HIS A 255 1.25 9.18 -1.16
N ALA A 256 0.01 9.69 -1.15
CA ALA A 256 -0.73 9.90 0.09
C ALA A 256 -1.02 8.57 0.81
N LEU A 257 -1.45 7.53 0.10
CA LEU A 257 -1.61 6.17 0.64
C LEU A 257 -0.30 5.67 1.25
N ASN A 258 0.78 5.62 0.46
CA ASN A 258 2.10 5.14 0.88
C ASN A 258 2.59 5.86 2.14
N LYS A 259 2.59 7.20 2.12
CA LYS A 259 3.17 8.00 3.20
C LYS A 259 2.27 8.14 4.42
N ILE A 260 0.94 8.04 4.28
CA ILE A 260 0.05 7.93 5.45
C ILE A 260 0.13 6.53 6.06
N LEU A 261 0.31 5.45 5.28
CA LEU A 261 0.57 4.11 5.86
C LEU A 261 1.89 4.11 6.64
N LYS A 262 2.98 4.62 6.02
CA LYS A 262 4.26 4.82 6.70
C LYS A 262 4.10 5.70 7.96
N ASP A 263 3.25 6.72 7.93
CA ASP A 263 3.01 7.58 9.09
C ASP A 263 2.12 6.97 10.18
N ILE A 264 1.14 6.15 9.84
CA ILE A 264 0.34 5.45 10.85
C ILE A 264 1.26 4.46 11.60
N ILE A 265 2.18 3.80 10.89
CA ILE A 265 3.24 2.99 11.48
C ILE A 265 4.20 3.87 12.28
N ASN A 266 4.75 4.94 11.69
CA ASN A 266 5.68 5.84 12.38
C ASN A 266 5.04 6.43 13.62
N ARG A 267 3.86 7.06 13.60
CA ARG A 267 3.22 7.61 14.81
C ARG A 267 2.93 6.57 15.90
N TYR A 268 2.59 5.34 15.51
CA TYR A 268 2.46 4.22 16.47
C TYR A 268 3.82 3.80 17.06
N LYS A 269 4.90 3.87 16.27
CA LYS A 269 6.28 3.51 16.61
C LYS A 269 7.17 4.67 17.07
N SER A 270 6.73 5.92 16.95
CA SER A 270 7.43 7.20 17.25
C SER A 270 7.22 7.62 18.71
N LEU A 271 6.74 6.65 19.47
CA LEU A 271 7.29 6.29 20.77
C LEU A 271 8.79 5.82 20.69
N ASP A 272 9.52 6.00 19.56
CA ASP A 272 10.99 5.86 19.29
C ASP A 272 11.50 6.75 18.07
N LYS A 273 12.79 6.67 17.62
CA LYS A 273 13.71 7.81 17.20
C LYS A 273 14.33 7.96 15.74
N GLU A 274 15.34 8.87 15.54
CA GLU A 274 15.83 9.71 14.36
C GLU A 274 17.35 10.23 14.47
N THR A 275 18.20 10.87 13.57
CA THR A 275 18.62 10.93 12.08
C THR A 275 19.73 12.10 11.78
N LEU A 276 20.49 12.48 10.67
CA LEU A 276 20.78 12.18 9.18
C LEU A 276 21.67 13.26 8.32
N ASN A 277 21.89 13.16 6.94
CA ASN A 277 22.41 14.10 5.79
C ASN A 277 23.87 14.73 5.65
N ALA A 278 24.42 15.53 4.63
CA ALA A 278 24.28 15.99 3.16
C ALA A 278 25.37 17.09 2.68
N LEU A 279 25.68 17.70 1.46
CA LEU A 279 25.45 17.81 -0.07
C LEU A 279 26.49 18.85 -0.74
N THR A 280 26.86 19.16 -2.04
CA THR A 280 26.45 19.03 -3.52
C THR A 280 27.60 19.22 -4.65
N PRO A 281 27.95 18.19 -5.49
CA PRO A 281 28.42 18.01 -7.49
C PRO A 281 28.15 18.66 -8.87
N ILE A 282 28.26 19.92 -9.29
CA ILE A 282 28.17 21.23 -8.70
C ILE A 282 27.15 21.99 -9.57
N LYS A 283 27.25 22.20 -10.90
CA LYS A 283 26.34 23.14 -11.63
C LYS A 283 25.08 22.57 -12.33
N LEU A 284 25.18 21.61 -13.25
CA LEU A 284 23.98 20.94 -13.79
C LEU A 284 23.34 20.08 -12.70
N ARG A 285 24.20 19.45 -11.88
CA ARG A 285 23.82 18.83 -10.63
C ARG A 285 23.32 19.84 -9.57
N GLN A 286 23.71 21.12 -9.53
CA GLN A 286 22.94 22.16 -8.77
C GLN A 286 21.56 22.42 -9.36
N LYS A 287 21.36 22.39 -10.68
CA LYS A 287 19.99 22.55 -11.23
C LYS A 287 19.12 21.36 -10.87
N ALA A 288 19.63 20.15 -11.04
CA ALA A 288 18.95 18.91 -10.64
C ALA A 288 18.77 18.82 -9.11
N ALA A 289 19.78 19.14 -8.30
CA ALA A 289 19.71 19.16 -6.84
C ALA A 289 18.91 20.34 -6.29
N LYS A 290 18.84 21.51 -6.96
CA LYS A 290 17.96 22.62 -6.56
C LYS A 290 16.51 22.29 -6.89
N PHE A 291 16.26 21.70 -8.05
CA PHE A 291 14.94 21.17 -8.39
C PHE A 291 14.55 20.06 -7.42
N ALA A 292 15.39 19.03 -7.24
CA ALA A 292 15.14 17.93 -6.32
C ALA A 292 15.01 18.41 -4.87
N LYS A 293 15.87 19.30 -4.35
CA LYS A 293 15.70 19.89 -3.01
C LYS A 293 14.42 20.70 -2.90
N ALA A 294 14.07 21.54 -3.88
CA ALA A 294 12.83 22.32 -3.84
C ALA A 294 11.58 21.43 -3.93
N THR A 295 11.59 20.41 -4.80
CA THR A 295 10.53 19.39 -4.90
C THR A 295 10.47 18.55 -3.63
N VAL A 296 11.61 18.19 -3.01
CA VAL A 296 11.66 17.57 -1.68
C VAL A 296 11.04 18.50 -0.64
N THR A 297 11.38 19.79 -0.58
CA THR A 297 10.72 20.76 0.32
C THR A 297 9.21 20.84 0.07
N THR A 298 8.76 20.88 -1.19
CA THR A 298 7.32 20.85 -1.52
C THR A 298 6.66 19.55 -1.09
N GLN A 299 7.26 18.40 -1.39
CA GLN A 299 6.74 17.08 -1.01
C GLN A 299 6.74 16.90 0.51
N MET A 300 7.78 17.36 1.23
CA MET A 300 7.84 17.43 2.69
C MET A 300 6.75 18.34 3.24
N ASN A 301 6.51 19.52 2.66
CA ASN A 301 5.44 20.41 3.08
C ASN A 301 4.06 19.75 2.86
N SER A 302 3.86 19.03 1.76
CA SER A 302 2.67 18.21 1.55
C SER A 302 2.57 17.06 2.56
N PHE A 303 3.66 16.35 2.87
CA PHE A 303 3.66 15.27 3.86
C PHE A 303 3.40 15.80 5.29
N LYS A 304 4.06 16.88 5.72
CA LYS A 304 3.72 17.66 6.93
C LYS A 304 2.24 18.03 6.94
N ARG A 305 1.69 18.52 5.81
CA ARG A 305 0.26 18.88 5.68
C ARG A 305 -0.69 17.68 5.69
N PHE A 306 -0.24 16.50 5.26
CA PHE A 306 -0.94 15.21 5.44
C PHE A 306 -0.83 14.71 6.89
N GLY A 307 -0.07 15.41 7.75
CA GLY A 307 0.17 15.07 9.15
C GLY A 307 1.32 14.08 9.37
N VAL A 308 2.24 13.91 8.42
CA VAL A 308 3.30 12.89 8.50
C VAL A 308 4.44 13.28 9.45
N TRP A 309 4.83 12.34 10.29
CA TRP A 309 6.04 12.34 11.10
C TRP A 309 7.15 11.51 10.45
N ALA A 310 8.23 12.22 10.17
CA ALA A 310 9.57 11.75 9.93
C ALA A 310 10.47 12.96 10.23
N ASP A 311 11.77 12.75 10.40
CA ASP A 311 12.70 13.87 10.53
C ASP A 311 12.69 14.72 9.25
N TRP A 312 12.16 15.94 9.40
CA TRP A 312 12.01 16.91 8.33
C TRP A 312 13.09 17.99 8.36
N ASP A 313 13.80 18.13 9.47
CA ASP A 313 14.98 18.98 9.55
C ASP A 313 16.17 18.23 8.91
N ASN A 314 16.11 16.90 8.96
CA ASN A 314 17.08 15.96 8.43
C ASN A 314 16.39 14.83 7.59
N PRO A 315 15.94 15.10 6.34
CA PRO A 315 15.30 14.10 5.43
C PRO A 315 16.26 13.57 4.34
N TYR A 316 16.44 12.24 4.18
CA TYR A 316 17.64 11.72 3.48
C TYR A 316 17.63 11.83 1.95
N LEU A 317 18.82 12.05 1.41
CA LEU A 317 19.04 12.28 -0.01
C LEU A 317 20.16 11.37 -0.53
N THR A 318 19.92 10.68 -1.66
CA THR A 318 20.91 9.78 -2.32
C THR A 318 22.15 10.55 -2.83
N LEU A 319 21.96 11.84 -3.10
CA LEU A 319 22.94 12.80 -3.60
C LEU A 319 23.88 13.35 -2.48
N SER A 320 23.76 12.87 -1.24
CA SER A 320 24.58 13.28 -0.09
C SER A 320 26.00 12.67 -0.13
N PRO A 321 27.10 13.37 0.22
CA PRO A 321 28.47 12.88 0.06
C PRO A 321 28.75 11.57 0.81
N GLU A 322 28.14 11.43 1.99
CA GLU A 322 28.22 10.25 2.85
C GLU A 322 27.50 9.06 2.22
N TYR A 323 26.39 9.34 1.53
CA TYR A 323 25.59 8.37 0.80
C TYR A 323 26.32 7.91 -0.47
N GLU A 324 26.77 8.86 -1.29
CA GLU A 324 27.50 8.59 -2.53
C GLU A 324 28.81 7.83 -2.23
N ALA A 325 29.51 8.14 -1.13
CA ALA A 325 30.67 7.38 -0.69
C ALA A 325 30.31 5.95 -0.22
N ALA A 326 29.20 5.76 0.48
CA ALA A 326 28.72 4.42 0.86
C ALA A 326 28.26 3.59 -0.36
N GLN A 327 27.71 4.23 -1.39
CA GLN A 327 27.39 3.60 -2.67
C GLN A 327 28.66 3.16 -3.41
N LEU A 328 29.69 3.99 -3.45
CA LEU A 328 31.00 3.62 -4.00
C LEU A 328 31.68 2.49 -3.21
N GLU A 329 31.45 2.42 -1.90
CA GLU A 329 31.93 1.33 -1.04
C GLU A 329 31.25 -0.02 -1.36
N VAL A 330 29.91 -0.01 -1.52
CA VAL A 330 29.13 -1.18 -1.98
C VAL A 330 29.59 -1.62 -3.37
N PHE A 331 29.74 -0.67 -4.31
CA PHE A 331 30.27 -0.93 -5.64
C PHE A 331 31.67 -1.54 -5.59
N GLY A 332 32.59 -0.95 -4.82
CA GLY A 332 33.97 -1.44 -4.68
C GLY A 332 34.06 -2.86 -4.12
N GLN A 333 33.29 -3.16 -3.07
CA GLN A 333 33.20 -4.51 -2.52
C GLN A 333 32.66 -5.53 -3.55
N MET A 334 31.73 -5.12 -4.43
CA MET A 334 31.23 -5.98 -5.50
C MET A 334 32.24 -6.15 -6.65
N VAL A 335 33.05 -5.14 -6.97
CA VAL A 335 34.18 -5.27 -7.92
C VAL A 335 35.24 -6.23 -7.37
N MET A 336 35.67 -6.07 -6.11
CA MET A 336 36.71 -6.94 -5.51
C MET A 336 36.27 -8.40 -5.34
N LYS A 337 34.97 -8.68 -5.29
CA LYS A 337 34.41 -10.04 -5.33
C LYS A 337 34.21 -10.61 -6.75
N GLY A 338 34.57 -9.86 -7.79
CA GLY A 338 34.39 -10.25 -9.20
C GLY A 338 32.93 -10.22 -9.67
N TYR A 339 32.01 -9.62 -8.91
CA TYR A 339 30.60 -9.52 -9.28
C TYR A 339 30.31 -8.38 -10.26
N ILE A 340 31.18 -7.38 -10.36
CA ILE A 340 31.06 -6.26 -11.31
C ILE A 340 32.15 -6.35 -12.38
N TYR A 341 31.73 -6.24 -13.64
CA TYR A 341 32.61 -6.32 -14.81
C TYR A 341 32.09 -5.44 -15.96
N ARG A 342 32.97 -5.13 -16.92
CA ARG A 342 32.61 -4.43 -18.18
C ARG A 342 32.48 -5.46 -19.29
N GLY A 343 31.50 -5.30 -20.18
CA GLY A 343 31.32 -6.18 -21.33
C GLY A 343 30.52 -5.51 -22.46
N ARG A 344 30.64 -6.07 -23.67
CA ARG A 344 29.79 -5.70 -24.81
C ARG A 344 28.67 -6.72 -24.97
N LYS A 345 27.44 -6.35 -24.59
CA LYS A 345 26.23 -7.18 -24.66
C LYS A 345 25.08 -6.39 -25.25
N PRO A 346 24.10 -7.03 -25.93
CA PRO A 346 22.82 -6.38 -26.22
C PRO A 346 22.16 -5.95 -24.91
N VAL A 347 21.79 -4.67 -24.84
CA VAL A 347 20.99 -4.12 -23.74
C VAL A 347 19.75 -3.44 -24.31
N HIS A 348 18.71 -3.31 -23.51
CA HIS A 348 17.63 -2.38 -23.83
C HIS A 348 18.21 -0.97 -23.92
N TRP A 349 18.11 -0.38 -25.10
CA TRP A 349 18.52 0.99 -25.40
C TRP A 349 17.27 1.81 -25.69
N SER A 350 17.21 3.03 -25.13
CA SER A 350 16.20 4.02 -25.48
C SER A 350 16.82 5.05 -26.42
N PRO A 351 16.48 5.07 -27.72
CA PRO A 351 16.93 6.10 -28.65
C PRO A 351 16.49 7.52 -28.21
N SER A 352 15.30 7.62 -27.61
CA SER A 352 14.73 8.86 -27.09
C SER A 352 15.50 9.42 -25.87
N SER A 353 15.97 8.55 -24.98
CA SER A 353 16.71 8.93 -23.76
C SER A 353 18.24 8.85 -23.91
N ARG A 354 18.74 8.27 -25.02
CA ARG A 354 20.16 8.03 -25.36
C ARG A 354 20.95 7.33 -24.25
N THR A 355 20.39 6.22 -23.75
CA THR A 355 20.99 5.45 -22.66
C THR A 355 20.51 3.99 -22.72
N ALA A 356 21.32 3.09 -22.15
CA ALA A 356 20.84 1.80 -21.71
C ALA A 356 19.75 1.95 -20.62
N LEU A 357 18.86 0.96 -20.52
CA LEU A 357 17.83 0.80 -19.51
C LEU A 357 17.92 -0.61 -18.89
N ALA A 358 17.50 -0.76 -17.64
CA ALA A 358 17.29 -2.07 -17.02
C ALA A 358 15.85 -2.58 -17.25
N GLU A 359 15.62 -3.88 -17.09
CA GLU A 359 14.29 -4.53 -17.14
C GLU A 359 13.23 -3.84 -16.25
N ALA A 360 13.66 -3.26 -15.12
CA ALA A 360 12.81 -2.51 -14.19
C ALA A 360 12.41 -1.10 -14.69
N GLU A 361 12.98 -0.65 -15.81
CA GLU A 361 12.74 0.64 -16.46
C GLU A 361 11.91 0.51 -17.76
N LEU A 362 11.28 -0.65 -17.96
CA LEU A 362 10.46 -0.94 -19.14
C LEU A 362 8.97 -0.97 -18.77
N GLU A 363 8.14 -0.32 -19.58
CA GLU A 363 6.70 -0.57 -19.62
C GLU A 363 6.35 -1.33 -20.92
N TYR A 364 5.41 -2.27 -20.87
CA TYR A 364 5.02 -3.05 -22.04
C TYR A 364 3.68 -2.58 -22.60
N SER A 365 3.65 -2.26 -23.90
CA SER A 365 2.44 -1.88 -24.61
C SER A 365 1.85 -3.08 -25.34
N GLU A 366 0.65 -3.51 -24.92
CA GLU A 366 -0.18 -4.54 -25.61
C GLU A 366 -0.79 -4.02 -26.93
N ASN A 367 -0.53 -2.76 -27.29
CA ASN A 367 -1.09 -2.09 -28.47
C ASN A 367 -0.03 -1.68 -29.51
N HIS A 368 1.22 -2.11 -29.34
CA HIS A 368 2.27 -1.87 -30.34
C HIS A 368 1.99 -2.67 -31.62
N ILE A 369 2.30 -2.09 -32.77
CA ILE A 369 2.21 -2.72 -34.09
C ILE A 369 3.57 -2.62 -34.76
N SER A 370 4.28 -3.74 -34.88
CA SER A 370 5.54 -3.82 -35.62
C SER A 370 5.29 -4.20 -37.09
N LYS A 371 6.24 -3.88 -37.97
CA LYS A 371 6.26 -4.38 -39.35
C LYS A 371 6.85 -5.80 -39.34
N SER A 372 5.99 -6.82 -39.44
CA SER A 372 6.42 -8.22 -39.54
C SER A 372 6.75 -8.59 -40.98
N MET A 373 7.80 -9.36 -41.18
CA MET A 373 8.15 -9.92 -42.49
C MET A 373 8.53 -11.39 -42.44
N TYR A 374 8.33 -12.07 -43.55
CA TYR A 374 8.83 -13.41 -43.86
C TYR A 374 9.79 -13.29 -45.06
N ALA A 375 10.98 -13.87 -44.97
CA ALA A 375 12.01 -13.78 -46.03
C ALA A 375 12.72 -15.11 -46.26
N ALA A 376 13.18 -15.34 -47.49
CA ALA A 376 13.87 -16.54 -47.93
C ALA A 376 15.38 -16.28 -48.05
N PHE A 377 16.21 -17.01 -47.29
CA PHE A 377 17.67 -16.92 -47.36
C PHE A 377 18.22 -18.12 -48.16
N LYS A 378 18.96 -17.84 -49.25
CA LYS A 378 19.39 -18.87 -50.21
C LYS A 378 20.56 -19.71 -49.72
N ILE A 379 20.40 -21.04 -49.70
CA ILE A 379 21.46 -22.00 -49.34
C ILE A 379 22.49 -22.11 -50.47
N THR A 380 23.78 -22.10 -50.12
CA THR A 380 24.91 -22.33 -51.02
C THR A 380 25.52 -23.71 -50.87
N ASN A 381 25.61 -24.23 -49.65
CA ASN A 381 26.30 -25.48 -49.36
C ASN A 381 25.63 -26.25 -48.20
N LEU A 382 25.75 -27.57 -48.22
CA LEU A 382 25.13 -28.49 -47.26
C LEU A 382 26.21 -29.15 -46.41
N SER A 383 25.98 -29.28 -45.10
CA SER A 383 26.95 -29.91 -44.19
C SER A 383 26.95 -31.44 -44.25
N LYS A 384 25.88 -32.05 -44.78
CA LYS A 384 25.65 -33.50 -44.82
C LYS A 384 25.26 -33.94 -46.23
N PRO A 385 26.24 -34.36 -47.07
CA PRO A 385 25.99 -34.84 -48.41
C PRO A 385 25.00 -36.02 -48.46
N GLY A 386 24.00 -35.92 -49.34
CA GLY A 386 23.00 -36.96 -49.64
C GLY A 386 21.60 -36.70 -49.06
N LEU A 387 21.37 -35.54 -48.41
CA LEU A 387 20.08 -35.23 -47.80
C LEU A 387 19.23 -34.20 -48.56
N LEU A 388 19.82 -33.18 -49.19
CA LEU A 388 19.08 -32.00 -49.71
C LEU A 388 19.58 -31.48 -51.07
N GLU A 389 20.52 -32.18 -51.72
CA GLU A 389 21.19 -31.74 -52.95
C GLU A 389 20.22 -31.63 -54.14
N GLU A 390 19.19 -32.48 -54.16
CA GLU A 390 18.15 -32.51 -55.19
C GLU A 390 17.31 -31.22 -55.28
N PHE A 391 17.39 -30.35 -54.25
CA PHE A 391 16.73 -29.05 -54.22
C PHE A 391 17.69 -27.86 -54.52
N LEU A 392 18.99 -28.11 -54.61
CA LEU A 392 19.97 -27.08 -55.01
C LEU A 392 19.89 -26.81 -56.53
N PRO A 393 20.14 -25.58 -57.00
CA PRO A 393 20.55 -24.39 -56.24
C PRO A 393 19.36 -23.53 -55.77
N ASN A 394 18.15 -24.08 -55.67
CA ASN A 394 16.90 -23.33 -55.44
C ASN A 394 16.36 -23.45 -54.01
N LEU A 395 17.14 -24.01 -53.08
CA LEU A 395 16.76 -24.26 -51.70
C LEU A 395 17.00 -23.02 -50.82
N CYS A 396 15.98 -22.61 -50.05
CA CYS A 396 16.01 -21.44 -49.18
C CYS A 396 15.50 -21.76 -47.77
N LEU A 397 16.06 -21.07 -46.77
CA LEU A 397 15.57 -21.04 -45.39
C LEU A 397 14.50 -19.94 -45.28
N ALA A 398 13.27 -20.23 -44.86
CA ALA A 398 12.31 -19.16 -44.56
C ALA A 398 12.48 -18.68 -43.12
N ILE A 399 12.89 -17.43 -42.93
CA ILE A 399 12.91 -16.77 -41.62
C ILE A 399 11.67 -15.91 -41.42
N TRP A 400 11.35 -15.63 -40.16
CA TRP A 400 10.37 -14.64 -39.74
C TRP A 400 11.02 -13.63 -38.79
N THR A 401 10.63 -12.36 -38.87
CA THR A 401 11.01 -11.35 -37.87
C THR A 401 9.96 -10.23 -37.77
N THR A 402 9.83 -9.66 -36.57
CA THR A 402 9.08 -8.42 -36.30
C THR A 402 9.95 -7.17 -36.38
N THR A 403 11.26 -7.33 -36.60
CA THR A 403 12.24 -6.24 -36.69
C THR A 403 13.08 -6.34 -37.97
N PRO A 404 12.53 -6.02 -39.15
CA PRO A 404 13.30 -6.00 -40.41
C PRO A 404 14.64 -5.25 -40.31
N TRP A 405 14.71 -4.19 -39.49
CA TRP A 405 15.92 -3.42 -39.24
C TRP A 405 17.10 -4.20 -38.65
N THR A 406 16.91 -5.39 -38.06
CA THR A 406 18.02 -6.21 -37.52
C THR A 406 18.68 -7.12 -38.57
N ILE A 407 18.11 -7.23 -39.78
CA ILE A 407 18.62 -8.11 -40.85
C ILE A 407 20.03 -7.72 -41.35
N PRO A 408 20.44 -6.44 -41.48
CA PRO A 408 21.82 -6.08 -41.85
C PRO A 408 22.90 -6.54 -40.85
N ALA A 409 22.51 -6.95 -39.64
CA ALA A 409 23.38 -7.47 -38.59
C ALA A 409 23.27 -9.01 -38.43
N ASN A 410 22.71 -9.70 -39.43
CA ASN A 410 22.52 -11.15 -39.36
C ASN A 410 23.86 -11.90 -39.48
N ALA A 411 24.12 -12.81 -38.54
CA ALA A 411 25.33 -13.63 -38.52
C ALA A 411 25.07 -15.13 -38.77
N ALA A 412 23.87 -15.61 -38.45
CA ALA A 412 23.47 -17.01 -38.60
C ALA A 412 21.95 -17.16 -38.75
N VAL A 413 21.48 -18.36 -39.09
CA VAL A 413 20.09 -18.79 -38.86
C VAL A 413 20.10 -19.88 -37.81
N ALA A 414 19.37 -19.68 -36.72
CA ALA A 414 19.23 -20.66 -35.66
C ALA A 414 18.03 -21.58 -35.91
N VAL A 415 18.23 -22.88 -35.65
CA VAL A 415 17.19 -23.92 -35.68
C VAL A 415 17.20 -24.74 -34.40
N ASN A 416 16.07 -25.36 -34.06
CA ASN A 416 15.98 -26.29 -32.94
C ASN A 416 16.46 -27.68 -33.39
N PRO A 417 17.40 -28.36 -32.68
CA PRO A 417 17.91 -29.67 -33.10
C PRO A 417 16.87 -30.79 -33.07
N GLU A 418 15.84 -30.69 -32.23
CA GLU A 418 14.83 -31.73 -31.98
C GLU A 418 13.58 -31.58 -32.86
N LEU A 419 13.27 -30.36 -33.32
CA LEU A 419 12.13 -30.14 -34.22
C LEU A 419 12.35 -30.83 -35.57
N THR A 420 11.23 -31.28 -36.16
CA THR A 420 11.20 -31.80 -37.53
C THR A 420 10.95 -30.67 -38.51
N TYR A 421 11.80 -30.58 -39.53
CA TYR A 421 11.74 -29.59 -40.61
C TYR A 421 11.40 -30.28 -41.93
N VAL A 422 10.82 -29.51 -42.84
CA VAL A 422 10.39 -29.99 -44.16
C VAL A 422 10.87 -29.06 -45.26
N VAL A 423 11.19 -29.65 -46.42
CA VAL A 423 11.26 -28.91 -47.69
C VAL A 423 9.84 -28.83 -48.24
N VAL A 424 9.36 -27.63 -48.55
CA VAL A 424 8.08 -27.39 -49.20
C VAL A 424 8.24 -26.71 -50.57
N GLU A 425 7.38 -27.09 -51.51
CA GLU A 425 7.22 -26.45 -52.81
C GLU A 425 5.97 -25.55 -52.82
N LEU A 426 6.10 -24.35 -53.38
CA LEU A 426 5.05 -23.34 -53.47
C LEU A 426 4.13 -23.58 -54.68
N GLN A 427 2.93 -24.14 -54.50
CA GLN A 427 1.94 -24.15 -55.58
C GLN A 427 1.16 -22.83 -55.69
N SER A 428 0.54 -22.60 -56.84
CA SER A 428 -0.10 -21.32 -57.20
C SER A 428 -1.18 -20.89 -56.21
N VAL A 429 -1.40 -19.57 -56.15
CA VAL A 429 -2.32 -18.87 -55.24
C VAL A 429 -3.70 -19.53 -55.20
N LEU A 430 -4.26 -19.65 -53.99
CA LEU A 430 -5.66 -20.04 -53.79
C LEU A 430 -6.57 -18.86 -54.18
N GLU A 431 -7.44 -19.03 -55.17
CA GLU A 431 -8.37 -17.98 -55.59
C GLU A 431 -9.53 -17.79 -54.61
N SER A 432 -9.87 -16.51 -54.34
CA SER A 432 -10.95 -16.02 -53.47
C SER A 432 -10.78 -16.29 -51.96
N GLU A 433 -11.31 -15.48 -51.04
CA GLU A 433 -12.31 -14.40 -51.19
C GLU A 433 -11.79 -12.99 -50.79
N SER A 434 -12.51 -11.97 -51.25
CA SER A 434 -12.30 -10.56 -50.87
C SER A 434 -12.76 -10.27 -49.43
N THR A 435 -11.90 -10.49 -48.44
CA THR A 435 -12.18 -10.10 -47.04
C THR A 435 -12.13 -8.58 -46.87
N SER A 436 -13.31 -7.94 -46.97
CA SER A 436 -13.54 -6.52 -46.70
C SER A 436 -13.36 -6.18 -45.21
N GLY A 437 -12.11 -6.14 -44.73
CA GLY A 437 -11.82 -6.21 -43.29
C GLY A 437 -10.47 -5.66 -42.80
N GLY A 438 -9.91 -4.63 -43.44
CA GLY A 438 -9.00 -3.69 -42.78
C GLY A 438 -7.73 -4.22 -42.11
N ASN A 439 -6.82 -4.85 -42.87
CA ASN A 439 -5.37 -4.77 -42.60
C ASN A 439 -4.59 -5.01 -43.90
N GLN A 440 -3.59 -4.17 -44.20
CA GLN A 440 -2.81 -4.27 -45.44
C GLN A 440 -1.73 -5.35 -45.30
N ARG A 441 -1.88 -6.45 -46.03
CA ARG A 441 -0.83 -7.45 -46.27
C ARG A 441 -0.22 -7.23 -47.66
N LYS A 442 1.10 -7.39 -47.78
CA LYS A 442 1.83 -7.33 -49.06
C LYS A 442 2.57 -8.64 -49.27
N LEU A 443 2.16 -9.41 -50.28
CA LEU A 443 2.92 -10.56 -50.76
C LEU A 443 4.20 -10.06 -51.44
N GLY A 444 5.32 -10.74 -51.20
CA GLY A 444 6.62 -10.36 -51.76
C GLY A 444 6.87 -10.92 -53.16
N SER A 445 7.81 -10.31 -53.87
CA SER A 445 8.17 -10.59 -55.26
C SER A 445 8.61 -12.04 -55.54
N ILE A 446 9.07 -12.79 -54.53
CA ILE A 446 9.43 -14.21 -54.67
C ILE A 446 8.23 -15.10 -55.09
N LEU A 447 7.01 -14.61 -54.86
CA LEU A 447 5.75 -15.27 -55.24
C LEU A 447 5.17 -14.76 -56.58
N SER A 448 5.84 -13.82 -57.26
CA SER A 448 5.33 -13.21 -58.50
C SER A 448 5.36 -14.16 -59.71
N PRO A 449 4.37 -14.07 -60.62
CA PRO A 449 4.36 -14.87 -61.85
C PRO A 449 5.54 -14.51 -62.78
N GLY A 450 6.56 -15.36 -62.82
CA GLY A 450 7.74 -15.22 -63.66
C GLY A 450 9.04 -15.67 -63.00
N SER A 451 9.11 -15.63 -61.66
CA SER A 451 10.27 -16.09 -60.90
C SER A 451 10.37 -17.62 -60.87
N GLN A 452 11.58 -18.16 -60.94
CA GLN A 452 11.82 -19.59 -60.68
C GLN A 452 11.55 -19.86 -59.20
N LYS A 453 10.53 -20.67 -58.91
CA LYS A 453 10.05 -20.89 -57.55
C LYS A 453 11.12 -21.59 -56.69
N PRO A 454 11.41 -21.09 -55.47
CA PRO A 454 12.32 -21.76 -54.56
C PRO A 454 11.64 -22.95 -53.88
N PHE A 455 12.46 -23.90 -53.46
CA PHE A 455 12.12 -24.85 -52.40
C PHE A 455 12.40 -24.18 -51.05
N ILE A 456 11.45 -24.21 -50.13
CA ILE A 456 11.55 -23.50 -48.85
C ILE A 456 11.63 -24.49 -47.68
N ILE A 457 12.50 -24.21 -46.71
CA ILE A 457 12.58 -24.95 -45.44
C ILE A 457 11.76 -24.23 -44.35
N VAL A 458 10.88 -24.98 -43.69
CA VAL A 458 10.06 -24.57 -42.53
C VAL A 458 9.96 -25.73 -41.52
N ALA A 459 9.57 -25.47 -40.27
CA ALA A 459 9.20 -26.52 -39.33
C ALA A 459 7.87 -27.19 -39.75
N ALA A 460 7.78 -28.51 -39.56
CA ALA A 460 6.67 -29.33 -40.07
C ALA A 460 5.29 -28.90 -39.54
N ASP A 461 5.19 -28.63 -38.23
CA ASP A 461 3.92 -28.26 -37.58
C ASP A 461 3.36 -26.92 -38.07
N LEU A 462 4.23 -26.03 -38.56
CA LEU A 462 3.86 -24.69 -39.00
C LEU A 462 3.33 -24.64 -40.44
N VAL A 463 3.46 -25.71 -41.23
CA VAL A 463 3.10 -25.72 -42.67
C VAL A 463 1.67 -25.21 -42.90
N SER A 464 0.68 -25.75 -42.21
CA SER A 464 -0.73 -25.35 -42.42
C SER A 464 -1.03 -23.90 -41.98
N ALA A 465 -0.35 -23.42 -40.93
CA ALA A 465 -0.44 -22.02 -40.50
C ALA A 465 0.21 -21.07 -41.53
N LEU A 466 1.30 -21.50 -42.17
CA LEU A 466 1.98 -20.75 -43.22
C LEU A 466 1.20 -20.77 -44.55
N GLU A 467 0.57 -21.89 -44.93
CA GLU A 467 -0.37 -21.92 -46.07
C GLU A 467 -1.48 -20.88 -45.92
N SER A 468 -2.14 -20.87 -44.75
CA SER A 468 -3.21 -19.93 -44.43
C SER A 468 -2.74 -18.47 -44.38
N LYS A 469 -1.51 -18.22 -43.92
CA LYS A 469 -0.95 -16.87 -43.81
C LYS A 469 -0.41 -16.32 -45.15
N TRP A 470 0.29 -17.15 -45.92
CA TRP A 470 0.93 -16.75 -47.18
C TRP A 470 -0.03 -16.86 -48.39
N GLY A 471 -1.18 -17.54 -48.28
CA GLY A 471 -2.17 -17.65 -49.36
C GLY A 471 -1.75 -18.58 -50.51
N THR A 472 -0.77 -19.45 -50.27
CA THR A 472 -0.17 -20.39 -51.22
C THR A 472 -0.14 -21.77 -50.60
N LYS A 473 -0.35 -22.81 -51.43
CA LYS A 473 -0.34 -24.20 -50.99
C LYS A 473 1.11 -24.71 -50.90
N LEU A 474 1.47 -25.34 -49.80
CA LEU A 474 2.82 -25.79 -49.46
C LEU A 474 2.90 -27.32 -49.52
N ILE A 475 3.45 -27.86 -50.61
CA ILE A 475 3.60 -29.31 -50.78
C ILE A 475 4.90 -29.76 -50.13
N ILE A 476 4.81 -30.57 -49.07
CA ILE A 476 5.96 -31.22 -48.43
C ILE A 476 6.61 -32.21 -49.41
N GLN A 477 7.85 -31.94 -49.79
CA GLN A 477 8.67 -32.79 -50.65
C GLN A 477 9.59 -33.72 -49.84
N LYS A 478 10.10 -33.27 -48.70
CA LYS A 478 11.00 -34.05 -47.82
C LYS A 478 10.90 -33.62 -46.37
N SER A 479 11.23 -34.51 -45.43
CA SER A 479 11.21 -34.28 -43.98
C SER A 479 12.51 -34.77 -43.33
N PHE A 480 13.02 -34.04 -42.34
CA PHE A 480 14.31 -34.28 -41.68
C PHE A 480 14.40 -33.56 -40.31
N PRO A 481 15.26 -34.01 -39.37
CA PRO A 481 15.44 -33.34 -38.08
C PRO A 481 16.27 -32.06 -38.21
N GLY A 482 16.03 -31.04 -37.36
CA GLY A 482 16.75 -29.77 -37.40
C GLY A 482 18.27 -29.88 -37.21
N SER A 483 18.71 -30.89 -36.45
CA SER A 483 20.12 -31.30 -36.34
C SER A 483 20.79 -31.73 -37.66
N ALA A 484 20.04 -31.85 -38.76
CA ALA A 484 20.60 -32.03 -40.10
C ALA A 484 21.03 -30.72 -40.79
N LEU A 485 20.58 -29.55 -40.32
CA LEU A 485 20.89 -28.25 -40.92
C LEU A 485 22.12 -27.56 -40.31
N GLU A 486 22.63 -28.02 -39.17
CA GLU A 486 23.82 -27.41 -38.54
C GLU A 486 24.99 -27.35 -39.52
N HIS A 487 25.66 -26.20 -39.59
CA HIS A 487 26.76 -25.88 -40.52
C HIS A 487 26.39 -25.84 -42.02
N CYS A 488 25.12 -25.97 -42.42
CA CYS A 488 24.70 -25.58 -43.77
C CYS A 488 24.98 -24.08 -43.99
N ARG A 489 25.32 -23.70 -45.22
CA ARG A 489 25.79 -22.36 -45.58
C ARG A 489 24.76 -21.63 -46.43
N TYR A 490 24.59 -20.33 -46.21
CA TYR A 490 23.64 -19.50 -46.96
C TYR A 490 24.21 -18.11 -47.26
N ILE A 491 23.72 -17.47 -48.33
CA ILE A 491 24.06 -16.07 -48.65
C ILE A 491 23.18 -15.12 -47.84
N HIS A 492 23.81 -14.22 -47.10
CA HIS A 492 23.14 -13.12 -46.41
C HIS A 492 22.54 -12.14 -47.44
N PRO A 493 21.23 -11.86 -47.40
CA PRO A 493 20.50 -11.17 -48.48
C PRO A 493 20.66 -9.63 -48.48
N VAL A 494 21.81 -9.12 -48.03
CA VAL A 494 22.12 -7.68 -47.98
C VAL A 494 23.58 -7.40 -48.36
N ASN A 495 24.53 -8.05 -47.70
CA ASN A 495 25.96 -7.86 -47.93
C ASN A 495 26.60 -8.97 -48.78
N GLY A 496 25.85 -10.02 -49.14
CA GLY A 496 26.33 -11.13 -49.97
C GLY A 496 27.26 -12.11 -49.26
N ASN A 497 27.58 -11.89 -47.98
CA ASN A 497 28.49 -12.75 -47.21
C ASN A 497 27.87 -14.14 -46.98
N GLU A 498 28.71 -15.17 -46.92
CA GLU A 498 28.27 -16.52 -46.63
C GLU A 498 28.23 -16.78 -45.11
N CYS A 499 27.03 -17.03 -44.59
CA CYS A 499 26.74 -17.26 -43.17
C CYS A 499 26.43 -18.74 -42.89
N SER A 500 26.35 -19.12 -41.60
CA SER A 500 26.10 -20.50 -41.17
C SER A 500 24.72 -20.66 -40.57
N VAL A 501 24.07 -21.80 -40.80
CA VAL A 501 23.02 -22.31 -39.92
C VAL A 501 23.67 -22.87 -38.66
N VAL A 502 23.02 -22.67 -37.50
CA VAL A 502 23.50 -23.06 -36.16
C VAL A 502 22.37 -23.69 -35.34
N LEU A 503 22.70 -24.50 -34.34
CA LEU A 503 21.70 -25.00 -33.40
C LEU A 503 21.47 -23.95 -32.30
N GLY A 504 20.27 -23.38 -32.28
CA GLY A 504 19.79 -22.57 -31.16
C GLY A 504 19.43 -23.47 -29.97
N GLY A 505 18.27 -23.21 -29.38
CA GLY A 505 17.71 -24.03 -28.31
C GLY A 505 16.20 -23.83 -28.17
N ASP A 506 15.70 -24.17 -27.00
CA ASP A 506 14.28 -24.33 -26.63
C ASP A 506 13.42 -23.06 -26.87
N TYR A 507 14.05 -21.89 -27.03
CA TYR A 507 13.40 -20.63 -27.41
C TYR A 507 12.82 -20.65 -28.84
N ILE A 508 13.22 -21.61 -29.67
CA ILE A 508 12.70 -21.83 -31.03
C ILE A 508 11.58 -22.87 -30.97
N THR A 509 10.33 -22.39 -31.02
CA THR A 509 9.10 -23.19 -30.91
C THR A 509 8.30 -23.21 -32.21
N THR A 510 7.23 -24.01 -32.26
CA THR A 510 6.27 -24.07 -33.38
C THR A 510 4.98 -23.26 -33.12
N GLU A 511 4.96 -22.37 -32.12
CA GLU A 511 3.79 -21.53 -31.82
C GLU A 511 3.60 -20.37 -32.83
N SER A 512 4.69 -19.88 -33.44
CA SER A 512 4.65 -18.78 -34.42
C SER A 512 5.89 -18.74 -35.32
N GLY A 513 5.90 -17.82 -36.28
CA GLY A 513 7.02 -17.69 -37.23
C GLY A 513 7.09 -18.81 -38.26
N THR A 514 8.29 -19.36 -38.47
CA THR A 514 8.58 -20.46 -39.41
C THR A 514 9.29 -21.65 -38.77
N GLY A 515 9.69 -21.52 -37.50
CA GLY A 515 10.63 -22.44 -36.83
C GLY A 515 12.11 -22.20 -37.17
N LEU A 516 12.44 -21.20 -38.01
CA LEU A 516 13.82 -20.76 -38.26
C LEU A 516 13.96 -19.29 -37.87
N VAL A 517 14.89 -19.00 -36.98
CA VAL A 517 15.10 -17.65 -36.43
C VAL A 517 16.37 -17.06 -37.06
N HIS A 518 16.28 -15.86 -37.62
CA HIS A 518 17.50 -15.15 -38.04
C HIS A 518 18.20 -14.65 -36.77
N THR A 519 19.51 -14.88 -36.66
CA THR A 519 20.29 -14.51 -35.48
C THR A 519 21.16 -13.30 -35.75
N ALA A 520 21.02 -12.27 -34.92
CA ALA A 520 21.79 -11.03 -34.93
C ALA A 520 22.31 -10.73 -33.50
N PRO A 521 23.51 -11.23 -33.12
CA PRO A 521 24.02 -11.18 -31.74
C PRO A 521 24.14 -9.79 -31.11
N GLY A 522 24.09 -8.72 -31.91
CA GLY A 522 24.02 -7.34 -31.42
C GLY A 522 22.63 -6.86 -30.95
N HIS A 523 21.57 -7.64 -31.20
CA HIS A 523 20.17 -7.18 -31.13
C HIS A 523 19.19 -8.16 -30.45
N GLY A 524 19.67 -9.24 -29.82
CA GLY A 524 18.82 -10.16 -29.05
C GLY A 524 19.63 -10.94 -28.01
N GLN A 525 19.04 -11.28 -26.87
CA GLN A 525 19.76 -11.93 -25.76
C GLN A 525 20.03 -13.41 -26.06
N GLU A 526 19.04 -14.12 -26.59
CA GLU A 526 19.11 -15.50 -27.08
C GLU A 526 20.08 -15.60 -28.27
N ASP A 527 20.05 -14.60 -29.15
CA ASP A 527 20.98 -14.44 -30.27
C ASP A 527 22.42 -14.19 -29.83
N TYR A 528 22.62 -13.44 -28.75
CA TYR A 528 23.94 -13.21 -28.15
C TYR A 528 24.49 -14.48 -27.49
N ILE A 529 23.66 -15.22 -26.75
CA ILE A 529 24.04 -16.51 -26.14
C ILE A 529 24.39 -17.54 -27.24
N THR A 530 23.57 -17.65 -28.28
CA THR A 530 23.83 -18.49 -29.46
C THR A 530 25.06 -18.02 -30.24
N GLY A 531 25.27 -16.70 -30.32
CA GLY A 531 26.45 -16.08 -30.92
C GLY A 531 27.74 -16.45 -30.19
N LEU A 532 27.77 -16.36 -28.86
CA LEU A 532 28.91 -16.79 -28.05
C LEU A 532 29.21 -18.29 -28.21
N LYS A 533 28.18 -19.14 -28.27
CA LYS A 533 28.32 -20.60 -28.48
C LYS A 533 29.05 -20.96 -29.79
N TYR A 534 28.85 -20.20 -30.87
CA TYR A 534 29.44 -20.45 -32.19
C TYR A 534 30.52 -19.44 -32.63
N GLY A 535 30.92 -18.50 -31.76
CA GLY A 535 31.91 -17.46 -32.09
C GLY A 535 31.43 -16.43 -33.14
N LEU A 536 30.13 -16.18 -33.22
CA LEU A 536 29.55 -15.24 -34.20
C LEU A 536 29.89 -13.78 -33.88
N PRO A 537 30.07 -12.91 -34.89
CA PRO A 537 30.39 -11.50 -34.69
C PRO A 537 29.22 -10.72 -34.08
N ILE A 538 29.51 -9.91 -33.05
CA ILE A 538 28.54 -9.06 -32.34
C ILE A 538 28.42 -7.71 -33.08
N VAL A 539 27.95 -7.77 -34.33
CA VAL A 539 27.67 -6.59 -35.16
C VAL A 539 26.42 -5.90 -34.63
N SER A 540 26.45 -4.58 -34.48
CA SER A 540 25.32 -3.79 -34.00
C SER A 540 25.36 -2.40 -34.64
N PRO A 541 24.97 -2.27 -35.93
CA PRO A 541 25.34 -1.15 -36.78
C PRO A 541 24.40 0.05 -36.58
N VAL A 542 24.14 0.42 -35.32
CA VAL A 542 23.14 1.42 -34.90
C VAL A 542 23.77 2.39 -33.91
N ASP A 543 23.51 3.69 -34.09
CA ASP A 543 24.03 4.77 -33.25
C ASP A 543 23.21 4.97 -31.94
N ASP A 544 23.59 5.98 -31.16
CA ASP A 544 22.94 6.32 -29.89
C ASP A 544 21.53 6.92 -30.07
N GLU A 545 21.24 7.46 -31.26
CA GLU A 545 19.96 8.07 -31.64
C GLU A 545 18.99 7.06 -32.28
N GLY A 546 19.41 5.81 -32.49
CA GLY A 546 18.60 4.77 -33.13
C GLY A 546 18.59 4.87 -34.67
N ASN A 547 19.61 5.45 -35.29
CA ASN A 547 19.82 5.41 -36.74
C ASN A 547 20.90 4.38 -37.11
N PHE A 548 20.83 3.86 -38.33
CA PHE A 548 21.89 3.03 -38.87
C PHE A 548 23.20 3.80 -39.03
N THR A 549 24.31 3.16 -38.68
CA THR A 549 25.68 3.66 -38.93
C THR A 549 26.16 3.28 -40.34
N ALA A 550 27.37 3.73 -40.71
CA ALA A 550 28.03 3.35 -41.95
C ALA A 550 28.25 1.82 -42.10
N GLU A 551 28.28 1.05 -41.00
CA GLU A 551 28.37 -0.42 -41.03
C GLU A 551 27.14 -1.07 -41.72
N ALA A 552 25.98 -0.39 -41.76
CA ALA A 552 24.78 -0.87 -42.45
C ALA A 552 24.78 -0.54 -43.97
N GLY A 553 25.87 0.03 -44.50
CA GLY A 553 26.03 0.36 -45.91
C GLY A 553 24.94 1.32 -46.41
N GLN A 554 24.17 0.87 -47.42
CA GLN A 554 23.12 1.66 -48.08
C GLN A 554 21.99 2.15 -47.15
N PHE A 555 21.84 1.58 -45.95
CA PHE A 555 20.82 1.99 -44.98
C PHE A 555 21.29 3.06 -43.99
N SER A 556 22.57 3.45 -44.04
CA SER A 556 23.20 4.44 -43.15
C SER A 556 22.39 5.75 -43.04
N GLY A 557 22.23 6.24 -41.82
CA GLY A 557 21.48 7.45 -41.49
C GLY A 557 19.95 7.28 -41.37
N LEU A 558 19.39 6.11 -41.68
CA LEU A 558 17.95 5.85 -41.51
C LEU A 558 17.63 5.38 -40.09
N SER A 559 16.60 5.98 -39.46
CA SER A 559 16.10 5.57 -38.15
C SER A 559 15.51 4.16 -38.19
N VAL A 560 15.99 3.27 -37.32
CA VAL A 560 15.67 1.82 -37.36
C VAL A 560 14.21 1.52 -37.02
N LEU A 561 13.62 2.29 -36.09
CA LEU A 561 12.20 2.19 -35.73
C LEU A 561 11.27 2.80 -36.80
N GLY A 562 11.79 3.65 -37.67
CA GLY A 562 11.05 4.35 -38.72
C GLY A 562 11.40 3.88 -40.13
N ALA A 563 12.04 4.76 -40.90
CA ALA A 563 12.35 4.53 -42.33
C ALA A 563 13.24 3.31 -42.59
N GLY A 564 14.12 2.93 -41.65
CA GLY A 564 15.02 1.79 -41.78
C GLY A 564 14.28 0.46 -41.99
N ASN A 565 13.20 0.22 -41.23
CA ASN A 565 12.32 -0.94 -41.44
C ASN A 565 11.74 -1.01 -42.85
N ALA A 566 11.32 0.13 -43.41
CA ALA A 566 10.76 0.17 -44.76
C ALA A 566 11.83 -0.03 -45.83
N ALA A 567 13.02 0.56 -45.66
CA ALA A 567 14.13 0.41 -46.60
C ALA A 567 14.63 -1.04 -46.67
N VAL A 568 14.78 -1.74 -45.54
CA VAL A 568 15.20 -3.15 -45.55
C VAL A 568 14.15 -4.05 -46.20
N VAL A 569 12.85 -3.89 -45.89
CA VAL A 569 11.79 -4.70 -46.51
C VAL A 569 11.69 -4.46 -48.02
N ASN A 570 11.81 -3.20 -48.48
CA ASN A 570 11.82 -2.88 -49.91
C ASN A 570 13.03 -3.51 -50.60
N TYR A 571 14.22 -3.42 -50.02
CA TYR A 571 15.42 -4.02 -50.62
C TYR A 571 15.31 -5.56 -50.73
N LEU A 572 14.78 -6.24 -49.71
CA LEU A 572 14.56 -7.69 -49.77
C LEU A 572 13.50 -8.09 -50.81
N ASP A 573 12.54 -7.20 -51.10
CA ASP A 573 11.57 -7.36 -52.18
C ASP A 573 12.20 -7.12 -53.56
N GLU A 574 13.10 -6.14 -53.69
CA GLU A 574 13.91 -5.92 -54.90
C GLU A 574 14.88 -7.07 -55.18
N GLN A 575 15.43 -7.72 -54.15
CA GLN A 575 16.30 -8.90 -54.25
C GLN A 575 15.53 -10.24 -54.30
N CYS A 576 14.24 -10.25 -54.67
CA CYS A 576 13.42 -11.46 -54.80
C CYS A 576 13.45 -12.40 -53.57
N SER A 577 13.61 -11.82 -52.37
CA SER A 577 13.82 -12.55 -51.11
C SER A 577 12.67 -12.37 -50.10
N LEU A 578 11.80 -11.37 -50.27
CA LEU A 578 10.60 -11.18 -49.44
C LEU A 578 9.50 -12.18 -49.83
N ILE A 579 8.89 -12.84 -48.84
CA ILE A 579 7.73 -13.74 -48.99
C ILE A 579 6.42 -12.99 -48.65
N LEU A 580 6.38 -12.32 -47.49
CA LEU A 580 5.20 -11.60 -46.99
C LEU A 580 5.63 -10.47 -46.05
N GLU A 581 4.96 -9.32 -46.14
CA GLU A 581 4.95 -8.24 -45.14
C GLU A 581 3.52 -8.09 -44.56
N GLU A 582 3.40 -8.00 -43.24
CA GLU A 582 2.13 -7.69 -42.56
C GLU A 582 2.31 -6.86 -41.27
N PRO A 583 1.32 -6.05 -40.86
CA PRO A 583 1.29 -5.41 -39.54
C PRO A 583 1.06 -6.46 -38.44
N TYR A 584 1.96 -6.55 -37.48
CA TYR A 584 1.89 -7.52 -36.37
C TYR A 584 1.68 -6.80 -35.04
N LYS A 585 0.49 -6.97 -34.45
CA LYS A 585 0.14 -6.40 -33.15
C LYS A 585 0.62 -7.33 -32.03
N HIS A 586 1.48 -6.83 -31.15
CA HIS A 586 2.03 -7.61 -30.04
C HIS A 586 2.51 -6.75 -28.87
N LYS A 587 3.00 -7.41 -27.83
CA LYS A 587 3.49 -6.81 -26.59
C LYS A 587 4.94 -6.35 -26.74
N TYR A 588 5.18 -5.05 -26.74
CA TYR A 588 6.51 -4.48 -27.00
C TYR A 588 7.03 -3.61 -25.84
N PRO A 589 8.36 -3.60 -25.54
CA PRO A 589 8.95 -2.80 -24.47
C PRO A 589 9.18 -1.32 -24.85
N TYR A 590 8.72 -0.43 -23.99
CA TYR A 590 8.81 1.03 -24.10
C TYR A 590 9.59 1.63 -22.92
N ASP A 591 10.25 2.76 -23.16
CA ASP A 591 10.91 3.56 -22.14
C ASP A 591 9.86 4.11 -21.15
N TRP A 592 10.00 3.74 -19.88
CA TRP A 592 9.03 4.11 -18.83
C TRP A 592 8.86 5.62 -18.62
N ARG A 593 9.78 6.47 -19.10
CA ARG A 593 9.74 7.93 -18.95
C ARG A 593 9.29 8.63 -20.22
N SER A 594 9.89 8.32 -21.37
CA SER A 594 9.52 8.97 -22.64
C SER A 594 8.25 8.42 -23.26
N LYS A 595 7.87 7.17 -22.92
CA LYS A 595 6.77 6.41 -23.55
C LYS A 595 6.99 6.18 -25.05
N GLU A 596 8.24 6.09 -25.48
CA GLU A 596 8.65 5.67 -26.83
C GLU A 596 9.19 4.23 -26.85
N PRO A 597 9.19 3.52 -28.00
CA PRO A 597 9.69 2.15 -28.10
C PRO A 597 11.20 2.05 -27.82
N THR A 598 11.62 0.96 -27.17
CA THR A 598 13.04 0.62 -27.00
C THR A 598 13.56 -0.27 -28.13
N ILE A 599 14.88 -0.41 -28.24
CA ILE A 599 15.54 -1.41 -29.11
C ILE A 599 16.56 -2.20 -28.30
N PHE A 600 16.94 -3.40 -28.76
CA PHE A 600 18.16 -4.05 -28.27
C PHE A 600 19.37 -3.57 -29.08
N ARG A 601 20.46 -3.21 -28.41
CA ARG A 601 21.70 -2.73 -29.05
C ARG A 601 22.93 -3.15 -28.25
N ALA A 602 23.95 -3.71 -28.90
CA ALA A 602 25.16 -4.14 -28.22
C ALA A 602 26.12 -2.97 -27.97
N THR A 603 26.22 -2.57 -26.70
CA THR A 603 27.08 -1.47 -26.24
C THR A 603 28.03 -1.95 -25.15
N GLU A 604 29.17 -1.28 -24.98
CA GLU A 604 30.04 -1.50 -23.82
C GLU A 604 29.36 -0.92 -22.58
N GLN A 605 29.07 -1.76 -21.59
CA GLN A 605 28.39 -1.37 -20.35
C GLN A 605 29.03 -2.10 -19.16
N TRP A 606 28.78 -1.58 -17.95
CA TRP A 606 29.09 -2.22 -16.69
C TRP A 606 27.91 -3.05 -16.21
N PHE A 607 28.19 -4.30 -15.82
CA PHE A 607 27.21 -5.26 -15.35
C PHE A 607 27.56 -5.74 -13.94
N ALA A 608 26.55 -5.88 -13.10
CA ALA A 608 26.62 -6.69 -11.89
C ALA A 608 26.02 -8.08 -12.19
N SER A 609 26.84 -9.12 -12.18
CA SER A 609 26.38 -10.51 -12.31
C SER A 609 25.74 -10.96 -10.99
N VAL A 610 24.52 -11.48 -11.07
CA VAL A 610 23.79 -12.06 -9.94
C VAL A 610 24.17 -13.53 -9.75
N ASP A 611 24.68 -14.22 -10.77
CA ASP A 611 25.02 -15.66 -10.72
C ASP A 611 25.92 -16.04 -9.53
N GLY A 612 26.92 -15.20 -9.23
CA GLY A 612 27.86 -15.41 -8.13
C GLY A 612 27.28 -15.34 -6.71
N PHE A 613 26.01 -14.90 -6.56
CA PHE A 613 25.33 -14.84 -5.25
C PHE A 613 23.82 -15.13 -5.28
N ARG A 614 23.25 -15.53 -6.43
CA ARG A 614 21.80 -15.77 -6.62
C ARG A 614 21.22 -16.68 -5.54
N ASN A 615 21.87 -17.82 -5.27
CA ASN A 615 21.39 -18.79 -4.29
C ASN A 615 21.30 -18.19 -2.88
N ALA A 616 22.29 -17.38 -2.47
CA ALA A 616 22.26 -16.69 -1.19
C ALA A 616 21.12 -15.65 -1.11
N ALA A 617 20.78 -14.99 -2.22
CA ALA A 617 19.64 -14.08 -2.29
C ALA A 617 18.30 -14.85 -2.19
N MET A 618 18.16 -16.01 -2.87
CA MET A 618 16.98 -16.87 -2.75
C MET A 618 16.81 -17.42 -1.32
N ASP A 619 17.90 -17.82 -0.66
CA ASP A 619 17.88 -18.27 0.73
C ASP A 619 17.65 -17.12 1.73
N ALA A 620 17.89 -15.86 1.34
CA ALA A 620 17.55 -14.70 2.14
C ALA A 620 16.07 -14.32 2.01
N ILE A 621 15.49 -14.38 0.79
CA ILE A 621 14.06 -14.13 0.54
C ILE A 621 13.17 -15.01 1.45
N ARG A 622 13.50 -16.30 1.56
CA ARG A 622 12.80 -17.30 2.41
C ARG A 622 12.86 -17.02 3.92
N ARG A 623 13.71 -16.09 4.36
CA ARG A 623 13.89 -15.68 5.77
C ARG A 623 13.28 -14.31 6.08
N VAL A 624 12.74 -13.63 5.07
CA VAL A 624 12.02 -12.35 5.22
C VAL A 624 10.54 -12.62 5.39
N SER A 625 9.87 -11.87 6.28
CA SER A 625 8.41 -11.93 6.44
C SER A 625 7.72 -11.08 5.36
N TRP A 626 7.00 -11.72 4.43
CA TRP A 626 6.32 -11.05 3.32
C TRP A 626 4.83 -10.81 3.64
N ILE A 627 4.37 -9.56 3.51
CA ILE A 627 3.00 -9.13 3.84
C ILE A 627 2.39 -8.43 2.61
N PRO A 628 1.38 -9.04 1.94
CA PRO A 628 0.86 -10.38 2.14
C PRO A 628 1.84 -11.46 1.61
N SER A 629 1.71 -12.71 2.10
CA SER A 629 2.71 -13.77 1.84
C SER A 629 2.89 -14.15 0.36
N GLN A 630 1.89 -13.91 -0.49
CA GLN A 630 1.99 -14.11 -1.93
C GLN A 630 3.00 -13.16 -2.62
N ALA A 631 3.46 -12.11 -1.93
CA ALA A 631 4.54 -11.22 -2.39
C ALA A 631 5.88 -11.97 -2.56
N GLU A 632 6.16 -13.00 -1.75
CA GLU A 632 7.38 -13.82 -1.87
C GLU A 632 7.51 -14.41 -3.29
N ASN A 633 6.41 -14.94 -3.84
CA ASN A 633 6.39 -15.53 -5.18
C ASN A 633 6.81 -14.53 -6.27
N ARG A 634 6.49 -13.24 -6.10
CA ARG A 634 6.84 -12.19 -7.09
C ARG A 634 8.33 -11.89 -7.09
N ILE A 635 8.95 -11.74 -5.92
CA ILE A 635 10.39 -11.48 -5.79
C ILE A 635 11.22 -12.74 -6.10
N VAL A 636 10.72 -13.94 -5.76
CA VAL A 636 11.32 -15.23 -6.13
C VAL A 636 11.44 -15.33 -7.65
N ALA A 637 10.33 -15.21 -8.38
CA ALA A 637 10.32 -15.35 -9.84
C ALA A 637 11.23 -14.32 -10.55
N MET A 638 11.26 -13.07 -10.06
CA MET A 638 12.11 -12.00 -10.60
C MET A 638 13.61 -12.18 -10.27
N THR A 639 13.95 -12.93 -9.22
CA THR A 639 15.35 -13.14 -8.78
C THR A 639 15.94 -14.44 -9.31
N SER A 640 15.12 -15.47 -9.55
CA SER A 640 15.57 -16.74 -10.12
C SER A 640 16.03 -16.64 -11.58
N SER A 641 15.41 -15.77 -12.39
CA SER A 641 15.71 -15.62 -13.83
C SER A 641 16.76 -14.55 -14.16
N ARG A 642 17.08 -13.66 -13.22
CA ARG A 642 17.99 -12.53 -13.45
C ARG A 642 19.46 -13.00 -13.46
N SER A 643 20.13 -12.89 -14.61
CA SER A 643 21.55 -13.16 -14.81
C SER A 643 22.40 -11.93 -14.49
N ASP A 644 22.43 -10.97 -15.40
CA ASP A 644 23.14 -9.70 -15.24
C ASP A 644 22.20 -8.53 -14.94
N TRP A 645 22.74 -7.51 -14.28
CA TRP A 645 22.13 -6.20 -14.13
C TRP A 645 23.04 -5.16 -14.79
N CYS A 646 22.60 -4.55 -15.89
CA CYS A 646 23.28 -3.38 -16.47
C CYS A 646 23.21 -2.20 -15.47
N ILE A 647 24.34 -1.84 -14.88
CA ILE A 647 24.44 -0.81 -13.83
C ILE A 647 24.97 0.54 -14.33
N SER A 648 25.48 0.64 -15.56
CA SER A 648 25.89 1.92 -16.16
C SER A 648 24.75 2.63 -16.89
N ARG A 649 24.81 3.96 -16.92
CA ARG A 649 23.90 4.86 -17.65
C ARG A 649 24.69 6.02 -18.25
N GLN A 650 24.38 6.37 -19.49
CA GLN A 650 25.09 7.43 -20.24
C GLN A 650 24.53 8.81 -19.88
N ARG A 651 24.62 9.19 -18.59
CA ARG A 651 23.97 10.37 -17.99
C ARG A 651 24.95 11.15 -17.12
N THR A 652 24.58 12.39 -16.75
CA THR A 652 25.42 13.30 -15.94
C THR A 652 24.82 13.61 -14.56
N TRP A 653 23.80 12.84 -14.14
CA TRP A 653 23.16 12.92 -12.82
C TRP A 653 22.94 11.49 -12.31
N GLY A 654 23.50 11.18 -11.13
CA GLY A 654 23.77 9.83 -10.64
C GLY A 654 25.25 9.69 -10.26
N VAL A 655 25.60 8.77 -9.37
CA VAL A 655 27.00 8.58 -8.92
C VAL A 655 27.86 8.08 -10.08
N PRO A 656 28.99 8.71 -10.45
CA PRO A 656 29.86 8.22 -11.52
C PRO A 656 30.49 6.87 -11.17
N ILE A 657 30.67 6.03 -12.18
CA ILE A 657 31.45 4.79 -12.02
C ILE A 657 32.93 5.19 -11.90
N PRO A 658 33.62 4.82 -10.79
CA PRO A 658 34.96 5.32 -10.45
C PRO A 658 36.06 4.59 -11.24
N VAL A 659 36.05 4.75 -12.56
CA VAL A 659 36.95 4.09 -13.50
C VAL A 659 37.66 5.09 -14.40
N PHE A 660 38.93 4.80 -14.69
CA PHE A 660 39.70 5.46 -15.73
C PHE A 660 39.92 4.45 -16.87
N TYR A 661 39.97 4.92 -18.10
CA TYR A 661 40.30 4.09 -19.26
C TYR A 661 41.65 4.55 -19.81
N HIS A 662 42.55 3.61 -20.15
CA HIS A 662 43.73 3.97 -20.93
C HIS A 662 43.29 4.56 -22.28
N VAL A 663 43.96 5.61 -22.75
CA VAL A 663 43.56 6.35 -23.96
C VAL A 663 43.59 5.44 -25.18
N ASP A 664 44.69 4.71 -25.40
CA ASP A 664 44.86 3.84 -26.58
C ASP A 664 44.15 2.48 -26.46
N SER A 665 44.37 1.70 -25.39
CA SER A 665 43.82 0.33 -25.28
C SER A 665 42.36 0.27 -24.83
N ASN A 666 41.75 1.38 -24.38
CA ASN A 666 40.41 1.43 -23.76
C ASN A 666 40.28 0.57 -22.48
N GLU A 667 41.37 -0.02 -21.96
CA GLU A 667 41.34 -0.91 -20.79
C GLU A 667 40.98 -0.15 -19.50
N PRO A 668 40.14 -0.72 -18.62
CA PRO A 668 39.72 -0.07 -17.38
C PRO A 668 40.79 -0.19 -16.27
N LEU A 669 41.38 0.94 -15.88
CA LEU A 669 42.05 1.07 -14.59
C LEU A 669 41.00 1.19 -13.49
N ILE A 670 40.74 0.07 -12.81
CA ILE A 670 39.83 -0.05 -11.68
C ILE A 670 40.42 -1.03 -10.65
N THR A 671 40.89 -0.51 -9.52
CA THR A 671 41.52 -1.28 -8.44
C THR A 671 40.98 -0.84 -7.08
N GLU A 672 41.26 -1.61 -6.02
CA GLU A 672 40.96 -1.20 -4.64
C GLU A 672 41.60 0.16 -4.31
N GLU A 673 42.86 0.36 -4.72
CA GLU A 673 43.60 1.62 -4.57
C GLU A 673 42.88 2.81 -5.24
N THR A 674 42.41 2.67 -6.49
CA THR A 674 41.68 3.76 -7.17
C THR A 674 40.29 3.99 -6.60
N ILE A 675 39.56 2.93 -6.26
CA ILE A 675 38.19 3.05 -5.73
C ILE A 675 38.22 3.68 -4.33
N GLU A 676 39.14 3.26 -3.45
CA GLU A 676 39.28 3.83 -2.11
C GLU A 676 39.73 5.30 -2.17
N HIS A 677 40.64 5.65 -3.08
CA HIS A 677 41.05 7.04 -3.31
C HIS A 677 39.87 7.91 -3.76
N ILE A 678 39.09 7.45 -4.75
CA ILE A 678 37.89 8.17 -5.20
C ILE A 678 36.83 8.23 -4.09
N LYS A 679 36.61 7.17 -3.30
CA LYS A 679 35.73 7.21 -2.12
C LYS A 679 36.19 8.26 -1.10
N GLY A 680 37.50 8.37 -0.87
CA GLY A 680 38.12 9.38 0.01
C GLY A 680 37.99 10.82 -0.50
N ILE A 681 37.89 11.03 -1.81
CA ILE A 681 37.53 12.32 -2.43
C ILE A 681 36.02 12.56 -2.30
N VAL A 682 35.20 11.55 -2.62
CA VAL A 682 33.75 11.64 -2.70
C VAL A 682 33.08 11.87 -1.35
N SER A 683 33.55 11.22 -0.29
CA SER A 683 33.11 11.49 1.09
C SER A 683 33.32 12.94 1.55
N LYS A 684 34.26 13.68 0.95
CA LYS A 684 34.61 15.06 1.34
C LYS A 684 34.08 16.13 0.39
N LYS A 685 33.84 15.78 -0.88
CA LYS A 685 33.47 16.70 -1.97
C LYS A 685 32.19 16.26 -2.72
N GLY A 686 31.53 15.19 -2.26
CA GLY A 686 30.52 14.41 -2.98
C GLY A 686 31.09 13.66 -4.20
N SER A 687 30.25 12.92 -4.95
CA SER A 687 30.49 12.40 -6.33
C SER A 687 30.64 13.51 -7.39
N ASP A 688 30.89 14.67 -6.83
CA ASP A 688 30.60 16.04 -7.14
C ASP A 688 31.92 16.81 -7.26
N ALA A 689 33.03 16.20 -6.81
CA ALA A 689 34.39 16.29 -7.35
C ALA A 689 34.61 15.73 -8.78
N TRP A 690 34.07 14.54 -9.11
CA TRP A 690 34.46 13.76 -10.31
C TRP A 690 34.37 14.55 -11.62
N TRP A 691 33.43 15.48 -11.71
CA TRP A 691 33.21 16.28 -12.91
C TRP A 691 34.18 17.47 -13.04
N TYR A 692 34.46 18.20 -11.95
CA TYR A 692 35.27 19.43 -12.00
C TYR A 692 36.77 19.22 -11.73
N MET A 693 37.17 18.18 -11.01
CA MET A 693 38.58 17.89 -10.75
C MET A 693 39.28 17.32 -12.00
N THR A 694 40.59 17.57 -12.10
CA THR A 694 41.42 17.06 -13.20
C THR A 694 41.73 15.57 -13.02
N ILE A 695 42.42 14.94 -13.97
CA ILE A 695 42.71 13.49 -13.90
C ILE A 695 43.85 13.24 -12.90
N GLU A 696 44.82 14.15 -12.85
CA GLU A 696 45.94 14.21 -11.89
C GLU A 696 45.46 14.35 -10.44
N GLU A 697 44.36 15.07 -10.24
CA GLU A 697 43.70 15.27 -8.94
C GLU A 697 42.81 14.09 -8.50
N LEU A 698 42.35 13.26 -9.45
CA LEU A 698 41.46 12.12 -9.20
C LEU A 698 42.22 10.79 -9.14
N LEU A 699 43.44 10.71 -9.68
CA LEU A 699 44.28 9.52 -9.62
C LEU A 699 45.07 9.42 -8.30
N PRO A 700 45.25 8.20 -7.75
CA PRO A 700 46.22 7.94 -6.69
C PRO A 700 47.63 8.35 -7.11
N GLU A 701 48.49 8.66 -6.14
CA GLU A 701 49.82 9.23 -6.34
C GLU A 701 50.69 8.42 -7.32
N LYS A 702 50.68 7.09 -7.20
CA LYS A 702 51.32 6.10 -8.08
C LYS A 702 50.95 6.22 -9.57
N TYR A 703 49.81 6.81 -9.90
CA TYR A 703 49.31 6.99 -11.26
C TYR A 703 49.31 8.46 -11.72
N ARG A 704 49.62 9.42 -10.84
CA ARG A 704 49.52 10.85 -11.12
C ARG A 704 50.45 11.29 -12.26
N ASP A 705 51.69 10.81 -12.27
CA ASP A 705 52.68 11.09 -13.33
C ASP A 705 52.29 10.50 -14.69
N LYS A 706 51.28 9.61 -14.70
CA LYS A 706 50.72 8.95 -15.89
C LYS A 706 49.32 9.47 -16.26
N ALA A 707 48.84 10.56 -15.67
CA ALA A 707 47.47 11.04 -15.88
C ALA A 707 47.10 11.27 -17.36
N SER A 708 48.07 11.65 -18.20
CA SER A 708 47.90 11.81 -19.65
C SER A 708 47.69 10.51 -20.44
N GLU A 709 48.05 9.35 -19.86
CA GLU A 709 47.77 8.02 -20.42
C GLU A 709 46.29 7.60 -20.21
N TYR A 710 45.55 8.35 -19.39
CA TYR A 710 44.21 7.98 -18.92
C TYR A 710 43.13 9.04 -19.24
N ARG A 711 41.91 8.56 -19.47
CA ARG A 711 40.68 9.37 -19.52
C ARG A 711 39.69 8.89 -18.46
N LYS A 712 39.09 9.79 -17.68
CA LYS A 712 38.06 9.43 -16.69
C LYS A 712 36.76 8.98 -17.36
N GLY A 713 36.09 7.99 -16.76
CA GLY A 713 34.79 7.49 -17.22
C GLY A 713 33.67 8.53 -17.11
N THR A 714 32.70 8.46 -18.02
CA THR A 714 31.55 9.38 -18.11
C THR A 714 30.22 8.74 -17.72
N ASP A 715 30.18 7.43 -17.48
CA ASP A 715 28.97 6.71 -17.08
C ASP A 715 28.64 6.96 -15.60
N THR A 716 27.36 7.13 -15.31
CA THR A 716 26.83 7.09 -13.94
C THR A 716 26.19 5.73 -13.65
N MET A 717 26.04 5.43 -12.36
CA MET A 717 25.31 4.25 -11.90
C MET A 717 23.80 4.38 -12.17
N ASP A 718 23.14 3.23 -12.21
CA ASP A 718 21.69 3.07 -12.22
C ASP A 718 21.06 3.65 -10.94
N VAL A 719 19.93 4.35 -11.07
CA VAL A 719 19.17 4.86 -9.91
C VAL A 719 18.61 3.75 -9.02
N TRP A 720 18.48 2.53 -9.54
CA TRP A 720 18.21 1.34 -8.75
C TRP A 720 19.43 0.89 -7.92
N PHE A 721 20.65 1.21 -8.34
CA PHE A 721 21.87 1.00 -7.55
C PHE A 721 22.04 2.11 -6.51
N ASP A 722 21.75 3.36 -6.87
CA ASP A 722 21.63 4.47 -5.92
C ASP A 722 20.70 4.07 -4.76
N SER A 723 19.42 3.86 -5.05
CA SER A 723 18.41 3.49 -4.05
C SER A 723 18.66 2.12 -3.40
N GLY A 724 19.21 1.14 -4.14
CA GLY A 724 19.56 -0.18 -3.63
C GLY A 724 20.65 -0.11 -2.55
N SER A 725 21.65 0.73 -2.71
CA SER A 725 22.72 0.95 -1.73
C SER A 725 22.28 1.71 -0.46
N SER A 726 21.01 2.13 -0.37
CA SER A 726 20.47 2.90 0.75
C SER A 726 20.66 2.25 2.12
N TRP A 727 20.66 0.91 2.23
CA TRP A 727 20.94 0.23 3.50
C TRP A 727 22.38 0.50 3.99
N ALA A 728 23.36 0.60 3.09
CA ALA A 728 24.75 0.88 3.42
C ALA A 728 24.98 2.36 3.74
N ALA A 729 24.22 3.24 3.08
CA ALA A 729 24.30 4.69 3.25
C ALA A 729 23.50 5.24 4.43
N VAL A 730 22.46 4.52 4.87
CA VAL A 730 21.50 4.97 5.89
C VAL A 730 21.53 4.04 7.09
N LEU A 731 21.07 2.79 6.92
CA LEU A 731 20.87 1.84 8.03
C LEU A 731 22.18 1.41 8.72
N ALA A 732 23.27 1.32 7.96
CA ALA A 732 24.57 0.87 8.46
C ALA A 732 25.50 2.00 8.93
N LYS A 733 25.09 3.28 8.83
CA LYS A 733 25.97 4.44 9.05
C LYS A 733 25.40 5.59 9.88
N ARG A 734 24.13 5.52 10.30
CA ARG A 734 23.51 6.57 11.13
C ARG A 734 23.15 6.04 12.50
N ASP A 735 23.54 6.81 13.51
CA ASP A 735 23.14 6.58 14.90
C ASP A 735 21.61 6.56 15.00
N GLY A 736 21.09 5.70 15.89
CA GLY A 736 19.66 5.52 16.06
C GLY A 736 18.95 4.75 14.94
N LEU A 737 19.68 4.16 13.97
CA LEU A 737 19.14 3.20 12.98
C LEU A 737 19.79 1.81 13.11
N ASN A 738 19.15 0.78 12.56
CA ASN A 738 19.56 -0.63 12.61
C ASN A 738 19.67 -1.26 11.21
N PHE A 739 20.64 -2.15 11.01
CA PHE A 739 20.78 -3.01 9.82
C PHE A 739 20.80 -4.50 10.22
N PRO A 740 19.89 -5.35 9.72
CA PRO A 740 18.78 -5.03 8.81
C PRO A 740 17.71 -4.14 9.46
N ALA A 741 16.93 -3.43 8.64
CA ALA A 741 15.72 -2.76 9.09
C ALA A 741 14.64 -3.78 9.48
N ASP A 742 13.68 -3.35 10.30
CA ASP A 742 12.51 -4.16 10.63
C ASP A 742 11.62 -4.38 9.40
N ILE A 743 11.28 -3.29 8.71
CA ILE A 743 10.29 -3.23 7.62
C ILE A 743 10.77 -2.33 6.48
N TYR A 744 10.62 -2.81 5.25
CA TYR A 744 10.41 -1.96 4.07
C TYR A 744 8.92 -1.96 3.70
N LEU A 745 8.35 -0.81 3.29
CA LEU A 745 6.93 -0.69 2.88
C LEU A 745 6.80 0.14 1.60
N GLU A 746 6.43 -0.48 0.48
CA GLU A 746 6.21 0.21 -0.81
C GLU A 746 5.15 -0.45 -1.71
N GLY A 747 4.81 0.23 -2.81
CA GLY A 747 3.92 -0.28 -3.87
C GLY A 747 4.43 -1.56 -4.53
N SER A 748 3.50 -2.37 -5.06
CA SER A 748 3.81 -3.70 -5.57
C SER A 748 4.67 -3.76 -6.84
N ASP A 749 4.95 -2.61 -7.46
CA ASP A 749 5.99 -2.40 -8.47
C ASP A 749 7.43 -2.60 -7.93
N GLN A 750 7.68 -2.34 -6.65
CA GLN A 750 9.03 -2.37 -6.08
C GLN A 750 9.65 -3.76 -5.94
N HIS A 751 8.91 -4.83 -6.21
CA HIS A 751 9.46 -6.20 -6.40
C HIS A 751 10.42 -6.30 -7.60
N ARG A 752 10.34 -5.38 -8.57
CA ARG A 752 11.28 -5.27 -9.70
C ARG A 752 12.31 -4.15 -9.51
N GLY A 753 11.94 -3.12 -8.74
CA GLY A 753 12.78 -2.00 -8.35
C GLY A 753 13.45 -2.22 -6.99
N TRP A 754 13.07 -1.38 -6.02
CA TRP A 754 13.85 -1.11 -4.80
C TRP A 754 14.01 -2.29 -3.84
N PHE A 755 13.00 -3.17 -3.72
CA PHE A 755 13.14 -4.37 -2.88
C PHE A 755 14.24 -5.27 -3.45
N GLN A 756 14.22 -5.51 -4.77
CA GLN A 756 15.21 -6.36 -5.42
C GLN A 756 16.60 -5.73 -5.43
N SER A 757 16.74 -4.43 -5.76
CA SER A 757 18.06 -3.81 -5.81
C SER A 757 18.72 -3.67 -4.43
N SER A 758 17.92 -3.42 -3.38
CA SER A 758 18.40 -3.43 -2.00
C SER A 758 18.85 -4.83 -1.57
N LEU A 759 18.03 -5.86 -1.86
CA LEU A 759 18.38 -7.25 -1.57
C LEU A 759 19.69 -7.67 -2.27
N LEU A 760 19.80 -7.43 -3.57
CA LEU A 760 20.95 -7.88 -4.36
C LEU A 760 22.25 -7.22 -3.89
N THR A 761 22.27 -5.90 -3.68
CA THR A 761 23.46 -5.18 -3.19
C THR A 761 23.84 -5.59 -1.77
N SER A 762 22.87 -5.76 -0.87
CA SER A 762 23.07 -6.20 0.52
C SER A 762 23.62 -7.63 0.60
N ILE A 763 23.12 -8.55 -0.23
CA ILE A 763 23.58 -9.94 -0.26
C ILE A 763 24.99 -10.03 -0.86
N ALA A 764 25.25 -9.34 -1.98
CA ALA A 764 26.56 -9.35 -2.63
C ALA A 764 27.68 -8.84 -1.71
N THR A 765 27.39 -7.88 -0.84
CA THR A 765 28.35 -7.28 0.10
C THR A 765 28.40 -8.00 1.45
N THR A 766 27.27 -8.11 2.15
CA THR A 766 27.18 -8.56 3.56
C THR A 766 26.71 -10.01 3.74
N GLY A 767 26.11 -10.63 2.72
CA GLY A 767 25.44 -11.93 2.83
C GLY A 767 24.12 -11.91 3.62
N LYS A 768 23.60 -10.73 3.98
CA LYS A 768 22.30 -10.55 4.68
C LYS A 768 21.30 -9.82 3.78
N ALA A 769 19.99 -10.05 4.01
CA ALA A 769 18.96 -9.14 3.51
C ALA A 769 19.02 -7.80 4.28
N PRO A 770 18.63 -6.67 3.66
CA PRO A 770 18.65 -5.36 4.32
C PRO A 770 17.39 -5.08 5.15
N TYR A 771 16.40 -5.96 5.08
CA TYR A 771 15.12 -5.89 5.78
C TYR A 771 14.77 -7.26 6.38
N SER A 772 14.05 -7.24 7.50
CA SER A 772 13.53 -8.45 8.16
C SER A 772 12.12 -8.80 7.68
N SER A 773 11.32 -7.78 7.32
CA SER A 773 9.97 -7.91 6.75
C SER A 773 9.77 -6.95 5.57
N VAL A 774 8.86 -7.29 4.67
CA VAL A 774 8.40 -6.42 3.58
C VAL A 774 6.88 -6.36 3.58
N ILE A 775 6.34 -5.15 3.69
CA ILE A 775 4.93 -4.86 3.45
C ILE A 775 4.80 -4.32 2.03
N THR A 776 3.80 -4.79 1.28
CA THR A 776 3.50 -4.24 -0.04
C THR A 776 2.03 -3.88 -0.21
N HIS A 777 1.77 -2.80 -0.95
CA HIS A 777 0.43 -2.31 -1.23
C HIS A 777 0.11 -2.24 -2.74
N GLY A 778 -1.18 -2.31 -3.07
CA GLY A 778 -1.66 -2.09 -4.44
C GLY A 778 -1.63 -0.64 -4.89
N PHE A 779 -2.17 -0.39 -6.09
CA PHE A 779 -2.34 0.93 -6.66
C PHE A 779 -3.64 1.59 -6.18
N VAL A 780 -3.70 2.92 -6.25
CA VAL A 780 -4.94 3.67 -6.05
C VAL A 780 -5.64 3.86 -7.40
N LEU A 781 -6.91 3.47 -7.46
CA LEU A 781 -7.80 3.56 -8.61
C LEU A 781 -8.96 4.53 -8.32
N ASP A 782 -9.69 4.96 -9.35
CA ASP A 782 -10.93 5.74 -9.15
C ASP A 782 -12.07 4.88 -8.57
N GLU A 783 -13.22 5.50 -8.22
CA GLU A 783 -14.37 4.77 -7.65
C GLU A 783 -15.04 3.74 -8.60
N LYS A 784 -14.50 3.57 -9.83
CA LYS A 784 -14.94 2.57 -10.81
C LYS A 784 -13.86 1.50 -11.08
N GLY A 785 -12.70 1.59 -10.45
CA GLY A 785 -11.58 0.66 -10.66
C GLY A 785 -10.71 0.98 -11.89
N PHE A 786 -10.76 2.19 -12.45
CA PHE A 786 -9.84 2.59 -13.52
C PHE A 786 -8.57 3.24 -12.96
N LYS A 787 -7.43 3.00 -13.64
CA LYS A 787 -6.18 3.72 -13.39
C LYS A 787 -6.41 5.22 -13.61
N MET A 788 -6.04 6.04 -12.63
CA MET A 788 -6.19 7.49 -12.72
C MET A 788 -5.26 8.09 -13.78
N SER A 789 -5.78 8.98 -14.64
CA SER A 789 -4.98 9.72 -15.61
C SER A 789 -5.55 11.13 -15.87
N LYS A 790 -4.66 12.09 -16.14
CA LYS A 790 -5.05 13.47 -16.46
C LYS A 790 -5.89 13.58 -17.74
N SER A 791 -5.79 12.60 -18.66
CA SER A 791 -6.60 12.55 -19.90
C SER A 791 -7.99 11.91 -19.72
N LEU A 792 -8.17 11.03 -18.73
CA LEU A 792 -9.49 10.48 -18.36
C LEU A 792 -10.27 11.39 -17.43
N GLY A 793 -9.63 12.41 -16.84
CA GLY A 793 -10.27 13.36 -15.92
C GLY A 793 -10.68 12.77 -14.57
N ASN A 794 -10.28 11.53 -14.27
CA ASN A 794 -10.65 10.77 -13.07
C ASN A 794 -9.64 10.92 -11.91
N VAL A 795 -8.65 11.82 -12.02
CA VAL A 795 -7.63 12.03 -10.99
C VAL A 795 -8.24 12.67 -9.74
N VAL A 796 -8.19 11.95 -8.62
CA VAL A 796 -8.37 12.54 -7.29
C VAL A 796 -7.02 13.12 -6.83
N ASP A 797 -7.07 14.32 -6.29
CA ASP A 797 -5.93 15.14 -5.91
C ASP A 797 -5.92 15.29 -4.37
N PRO A 798 -4.87 14.86 -3.66
CA PRO A 798 -4.86 14.86 -2.20
C PRO A 798 -4.88 16.27 -1.59
N GLU A 799 -4.34 17.29 -2.27
CA GLU A 799 -4.45 18.67 -1.78
C GLU A 799 -5.90 19.15 -1.84
N LYS A 800 -6.59 18.92 -2.97
CA LYS A 800 -8.02 19.23 -3.11
C LYS A 800 -8.91 18.51 -2.09
N VAL A 801 -8.59 17.27 -1.72
CA VAL A 801 -9.34 16.54 -0.67
C VAL A 801 -9.20 17.27 0.68
N ILE A 802 -8.01 17.83 0.96
CA ILE A 802 -7.70 18.50 2.23
C ILE A 802 -8.30 19.91 2.27
N VAL A 803 -7.89 20.81 1.37
CA VAL A 803 -8.27 22.24 1.42
C VAL A 803 -9.57 22.56 0.67
N GLY A 804 -10.01 21.67 -0.23
CA GLY A 804 -11.14 21.88 -1.13
C GLY A 804 -10.71 22.43 -2.48
N GLY A 805 -11.60 22.29 -3.47
CA GLY A 805 -11.44 22.87 -4.80
C GLY A 805 -12.16 24.21 -4.94
N LYS A 806 -12.11 24.79 -6.14
CA LYS A 806 -12.65 26.14 -6.43
C LYS A 806 -14.17 26.25 -6.23
N ASN A 807 -14.89 25.13 -6.25
CA ASN A 807 -16.30 25.07 -5.92
C ASN A 807 -16.53 24.17 -4.70
N SER A 808 -16.54 24.77 -3.51
CA SER A 808 -16.69 24.07 -2.22
C SER A 808 -18.01 23.29 -2.04
N LYS A 809 -18.98 23.41 -2.95
CA LYS A 809 -20.18 22.55 -2.99
C LYS A 809 -19.98 21.24 -3.77
N GLN A 810 -18.97 21.16 -4.63
CA GLN A 810 -18.63 20.00 -5.45
C GLN A 810 -17.32 19.35 -4.98
N GLU A 811 -16.34 20.17 -4.63
CA GLU A 811 -15.02 19.81 -4.09
C GLU A 811 -14.87 20.43 -2.68
N PRO A 812 -15.62 19.98 -1.65
CA PRO A 812 -15.44 20.49 -0.29
C PRO A 812 -14.10 20.06 0.31
N GLY A 813 -13.46 20.93 1.10
CA GLY A 813 -12.27 20.58 1.87
C GLY A 813 -12.65 19.75 3.10
N TYR A 814 -12.18 18.50 3.13
CA TYR A 814 -12.48 17.54 4.20
C TYR A 814 -11.45 17.59 5.35
N GLY A 815 -10.24 18.08 5.08
CA GLY A 815 -9.08 17.97 5.97
C GLY A 815 -8.26 16.70 5.79
N ALA A 816 -7.04 16.72 6.31
CA ALA A 816 -6.11 15.60 6.31
C ALA A 816 -6.63 14.41 7.09
N ASP A 817 -7.30 14.61 8.24
CA ASP A 817 -7.80 13.49 9.04
C ASP A 817 -8.83 12.62 8.30
N VAL A 818 -9.62 13.20 7.39
CA VAL A 818 -10.58 12.43 6.56
C VAL A 818 -9.86 11.63 5.47
N LEU A 819 -8.78 12.19 4.89
CA LEU A 819 -7.91 11.48 3.94
C LEU A 819 -7.16 10.33 4.63
N ARG A 820 -6.73 10.52 5.88
CA ARG A 820 -6.07 9.48 6.68
C ARG A 820 -7.05 8.41 7.16
N LEU A 821 -8.27 8.79 7.51
CA LEU A 821 -9.33 7.85 7.85
C LEU A 821 -9.67 6.96 6.64
N TRP A 822 -9.69 7.50 5.41
CA TRP A 822 -9.79 6.71 4.18
C TRP A 822 -8.65 5.68 4.08
N VAL A 823 -7.38 6.10 4.22
CA VAL A 823 -6.22 5.18 4.21
C VAL A 823 -6.35 4.08 5.27
N SER A 824 -6.81 4.41 6.47
CA SER A 824 -7.05 3.41 7.52
C SER A 824 -8.25 2.50 7.27
N SER A 825 -9.14 2.83 6.33
CA SER A 825 -10.38 2.07 6.09
C SER A 825 -10.26 1.00 5.00
N VAL A 826 -9.22 1.05 4.17
CA VAL A 826 -9.02 0.17 3.01
C VAL A 826 -8.06 -0.98 3.32
N ASP A 827 -8.34 -2.15 2.74
CA ASP A 827 -7.34 -3.22 2.66
C ASP A 827 -6.34 -2.85 1.56
N TYR A 828 -5.18 -2.31 1.98
CA TYR A 828 -4.14 -1.83 1.08
C TYR A 828 -3.39 -2.97 0.36
N THR A 829 -3.60 -4.24 0.72
CA THR A 829 -2.85 -5.36 0.12
C THR A 829 -3.29 -5.66 -1.32
N GLY A 830 -4.50 -5.22 -1.69
CA GLY A 830 -4.97 -5.13 -3.09
C GLY A 830 -4.99 -3.69 -3.62
N ASP A 831 -5.49 -3.50 -4.83
CA ASP A 831 -5.74 -2.16 -5.39
C ASP A 831 -6.93 -1.50 -4.67
N VAL A 832 -6.80 -0.23 -4.31
CA VAL A 832 -7.75 0.50 -3.45
C VAL A 832 -8.47 1.62 -4.21
N LEU A 833 -9.75 1.81 -3.92
CA LEU A 833 -10.60 2.78 -4.62
C LEU A 833 -10.69 4.11 -3.86
N VAL A 834 -10.69 5.22 -4.59
CA VAL A 834 -11.01 6.56 -4.06
C VAL A 834 -11.94 7.34 -4.99
N GLY A 835 -12.87 8.09 -4.39
CA GLY A 835 -13.76 8.97 -5.14
C GLY A 835 -14.69 9.80 -4.23
N PRO A 836 -15.47 10.73 -4.82
CA PRO A 836 -16.32 11.65 -4.07
C PRO A 836 -17.38 10.97 -3.21
N GLN A 837 -17.79 9.73 -3.51
CA GLN A 837 -18.71 8.98 -2.65
C GLN A 837 -18.03 8.47 -1.38
N ILE A 838 -16.85 7.86 -1.53
CA ILE A 838 -16.05 7.29 -0.43
C ILE A 838 -15.61 8.40 0.54
N LEU A 839 -15.13 9.53 0.03
CA LEU A 839 -14.69 10.66 0.87
C LEU A 839 -15.84 11.27 1.70
N ARG A 840 -17.08 11.27 1.17
CA ARG A 840 -18.26 11.69 1.95
C ARG A 840 -18.56 10.72 3.10
N GLN A 841 -18.46 9.42 2.87
CA GLN A 841 -18.65 8.41 3.94
C GLN A 841 -17.60 8.56 5.04
N MET A 842 -16.33 8.79 4.68
CA MET A 842 -15.25 9.06 5.64
C MET A 842 -15.47 10.37 6.40
N SER A 843 -15.94 11.42 5.74
CA SER A 843 -16.30 12.69 6.39
C SER A 843 -17.44 12.53 7.39
N ASP A 844 -18.46 11.73 7.08
CA ASP A 844 -19.57 11.45 8.00
C ASP A 844 -19.13 10.56 9.18
N MET A 845 -18.18 9.65 8.96
CA MET A 845 -17.60 8.83 10.04
C MET A 845 -16.72 9.69 10.97
N TYR A 846 -15.84 10.52 10.42
CA TYR A 846 -15.06 11.51 11.18
C TYR A 846 -15.96 12.46 11.99
N ARG A 847 -17.07 12.93 11.39
CA ARG A 847 -18.07 13.78 12.06
C ARG A 847 -18.77 13.08 13.23
N LYS A 848 -19.03 11.77 13.14
CA LYS A 848 -19.53 10.96 14.28
C LYS A 848 -18.48 10.91 15.39
N LEU A 849 -17.23 10.56 15.09
CA LEU A 849 -16.15 10.49 16.08
C LEU A 849 -15.94 11.82 16.81
N ARG A 850 -15.88 12.94 16.07
CA ARG A 850 -15.78 14.28 16.67
C ARG A 850 -16.99 14.61 17.55
N GLY A 851 -18.19 14.16 17.16
CA GLY A 851 -19.40 14.25 17.98
C GLY A 851 -19.28 13.47 19.30
N THR A 852 -18.76 12.24 19.25
CA THR A 852 -18.51 11.40 20.44
C THR A 852 -17.47 12.04 21.35
N MET A 853 -16.30 12.44 20.83
CA MET A 853 -15.26 13.11 21.63
C MET A 853 -15.77 14.41 22.25
N ARG A 854 -16.57 15.20 21.51
CA ARG A 854 -17.22 16.39 22.05
C ARG A 854 -18.16 16.05 23.20
N PHE A 855 -18.94 14.98 23.12
CA PHE A 855 -19.83 14.56 24.20
C PHE A 855 -19.03 14.18 25.45
N LEU A 856 -17.98 13.37 25.32
CA LEU A 856 -17.10 12.99 26.43
C LEU A 856 -16.52 14.25 27.12
N LEU A 857 -15.81 15.08 26.35
CA LEU A 857 -15.11 16.27 26.83
C LEU A 857 -16.04 17.30 27.46
N SER A 858 -17.19 17.60 26.83
CA SER A 858 -18.12 18.62 27.34
C SER A 858 -18.88 18.23 28.61
N ASN A 859 -18.88 16.95 28.98
CA ASN A 859 -19.39 16.44 30.25
C ASN A 859 -18.34 16.40 31.37
N LEU A 860 -17.09 16.77 31.08
CA LEU A 860 -15.99 16.85 32.06
C LEU A 860 -15.66 18.29 32.48
N HIS A 861 -16.44 19.28 32.02
CA HIS A 861 -16.17 20.71 32.22
C HIS A 861 -16.17 21.20 33.68
N ASP A 862 -16.71 20.40 34.61
CA ASP A 862 -16.70 20.63 36.05
C ASP A 862 -16.05 19.47 36.84
N TRP A 863 -15.46 18.50 36.14
CA TRP A 863 -14.75 17.38 36.73
C TRP A 863 -13.27 17.72 36.94
N LYS A 864 -12.65 17.08 37.94
CA LYS A 864 -11.20 17.15 38.19
C LYS A 864 -10.66 15.75 38.55
N PRO A 865 -9.39 15.44 38.29
CA PRO A 865 -8.78 14.14 38.62
C PRO A 865 -9.01 13.67 40.06
N GLU A 866 -9.01 14.59 41.04
CA GLU A 866 -9.25 14.29 42.46
C GLU A 866 -10.69 13.80 42.76
N ASN A 867 -11.63 13.96 41.82
CA ASN A 867 -13.01 13.45 41.91
C ASN A 867 -13.17 12.07 41.25
N SER A 868 -12.07 11.38 40.94
CA SER A 868 -12.10 10.01 40.41
C SER A 868 -12.69 9.03 41.42
N VAL A 869 -13.65 8.22 40.99
CA VAL A 869 -14.21 7.11 41.79
C VAL A 869 -13.36 5.85 41.60
N ARG A 870 -13.03 5.15 42.69
CA ARG A 870 -12.24 3.91 42.64
C ARG A 870 -13.01 2.82 41.90
N TYR A 871 -12.31 1.98 41.14
CA TYR A 871 -12.95 0.94 40.32
C TYR A 871 -13.81 -0.02 41.14
N SER A 872 -13.38 -0.40 42.35
CA SER A 872 -14.17 -1.19 43.32
C SER A 872 -15.58 -0.65 43.53
N ASP A 873 -15.71 0.68 43.58
CA ASP A 873 -16.92 1.38 44.00
C ASP A 873 -17.84 1.73 42.82
N LEU A 874 -17.38 1.55 41.58
CA LEU A 874 -18.17 1.86 40.37
C LEU A 874 -19.42 0.96 40.25
N PRO A 875 -20.55 1.50 39.76
CA PRO A 875 -21.72 0.74 39.30
C PRO A 875 -21.36 -0.38 38.31
N LYS A 876 -22.21 -1.43 38.20
CA LYS A 876 -21.99 -2.54 37.24
C LYS A 876 -21.91 -2.02 35.80
N ILE A 877 -22.75 -1.06 35.42
CA ILE A 877 -22.74 -0.43 34.08
C ILE A 877 -21.43 0.31 33.78
N ASP A 878 -20.83 0.95 34.80
CA ASP A 878 -19.59 1.72 34.68
C ASP A 878 -18.38 0.78 34.53
N LYS A 879 -18.37 -0.33 35.28
CA LYS A 879 -17.37 -1.41 35.13
C LYS A 879 -17.44 -2.06 33.74
N TYR A 880 -18.65 -2.35 33.24
CA TYR A 880 -18.85 -2.92 31.90
C TYR A 880 -18.38 -1.97 30.78
N ALA A 881 -18.61 -0.66 30.91
CA ALA A 881 -18.11 0.30 29.93
C ALA A 881 -16.56 0.33 29.87
N LEU A 882 -15.89 0.25 31.03
CA LEU A 882 -14.42 0.14 31.09
C LEU A 882 -13.90 -1.20 30.53
N PHE A 883 -14.58 -2.31 30.83
CA PHE A 883 -14.29 -3.62 30.23
C PHE A 883 -14.36 -3.57 28.70
N GLN A 884 -15.39 -2.96 28.12
CA GLN A 884 -15.54 -2.81 26.67
C GLN A 884 -14.45 -1.92 26.07
N LEU A 885 -14.09 -0.81 26.73
CA LEU A 885 -12.99 0.07 26.34
C LEU A 885 -11.65 -0.67 26.27
N GLU A 886 -11.33 -1.47 27.29
CA GLU A 886 -10.07 -2.20 27.40
C GLU A 886 -9.92 -3.28 26.30
N ASN A 887 -10.99 -4.04 26.06
CA ASN A 887 -11.05 -5.01 24.96
C ASN A 887 -10.93 -4.33 23.58
N VAL A 888 -11.53 -3.15 23.40
CA VAL A 888 -11.43 -2.37 22.16
C VAL A 888 -10.00 -1.84 21.95
N VAL A 889 -9.37 -1.25 22.96
CA VAL A 889 -8.00 -0.73 22.84
C VAL A 889 -6.99 -1.85 22.65
N THR A 890 -7.19 -3.02 23.28
CA THR A 890 -6.40 -4.23 23.02
C THR A 890 -6.57 -4.68 21.56
N SER A 891 -7.80 -4.82 21.07
CA SER A 891 -8.08 -5.22 19.68
C SER A 891 -7.53 -4.24 18.64
N MET A 892 -7.52 -2.93 18.95
CA MET A 892 -6.89 -1.90 18.13
C MET A 892 -5.36 -2.04 18.17
N LYS A 893 -4.76 -2.30 19.33
CA LYS A 893 -3.31 -2.53 19.48
C LYS A 893 -2.85 -3.73 18.65
N ASP A 894 -3.51 -4.88 18.79
CA ASP A 894 -3.22 -6.09 18.00
C ASP A 894 -3.30 -5.80 16.49
N SER A 895 -4.27 -4.98 16.08
CA SER A 895 -4.45 -4.57 14.70
C SER A 895 -3.37 -3.58 14.21
N TYR A 896 -2.82 -2.72 15.08
CA TYR A 896 -1.62 -1.91 14.76
C TYR A 896 -0.37 -2.80 14.63
N GLU A 897 -0.15 -3.74 15.56
CA GLU A 897 1.01 -4.65 15.56
C GLU A 897 1.02 -5.59 14.34
N ASN A 898 -0.16 -5.97 13.84
CA ASN A 898 -0.33 -6.77 12.62
C ASN A 898 -0.55 -5.93 11.34
N TYR A 899 -0.44 -4.60 11.43
CA TYR A 899 -0.63 -3.64 10.31
C TYR A 899 -2.02 -3.69 9.63
N GLN A 900 -3.03 -4.23 10.31
CA GLN A 900 -4.40 -4.43 9.79
C GLN A 900 -5.30 -3.22 10.06
N PHE A 901 -4.91 -2.04 9.55
CA PHE A 901 -5.56 -0.76 9.86
C PHE A 901 -7.08 -0.74 9.57
N TYR A 902 -7.53 -1.45 8.53
CA TYR A 902 -8.96 -1.58 8.18
C TYR A 902 -9.80 -2.18 9.32
N LYS A 903 -9.22 -3.05 10.16
CA LYS A 903 -9.89 -3.55 11.37
C LYS A 903 -10.03 -2.47 12.43
N ILE A 904 -9.02 -1.61 12.60
CA ILE A 904 -9.05 -0.47 13.53
C ILE A 904 -10.20 0.47 13.16
N TYR A 905 -10.38 0.79 11.87
CA TYR A 905 -11.52 1.56 11.37
C TYR A 905 -12.87 0.89 11.72
N GLN A 906 -13.01 -0.42 11.50
CA GLN A 906 -14.23 -1.18 11.80
C GLN A 906 -14.55 -1.24 13.30
N ILE A 907 -13.54 -1.53 14.13
CA ILE A 907 -13.64 -1.57 15.60
C ILE A 907 -14.07 -0.20 16.13
N LEU A 908 -13.37 0.87 15.74
CA LEU A 908 -13.66 2.24 16.15
C LEU A 908 -15.05 2.70 15.67
N GLN A 909 -15.47 2.31 14.47
CA GLN A 909 -16.81 2.58 13.95
C GLN A 909 -17.91 1.88 14.75
N ARG A 910 -17.73 0.60 15.08
CA ARG A 910 -18.68 -0.11 15.95
C ARG A 910 -18.75 0.56 17.32
N PHE A 911 -17.61 0.72 18.01
CA PHE A 911 -17.57 1.18 19.38
C PHE A 911 -18.14 2.59 19.56
N ALA A 912 -17.77 3.54 18.69
CA ALA A 912 -18.27 4.90 18.78
C ALA A 912 -19.78 5.03 18.52
N ILE A 913 -20.35 4.17 17.67
CA ILE A 913 -21.77 4.23 17.29
C ILE A 913 -22.63 3.37 18.22
N VAL A 914 -22.33 2.08 18.34
CA VAL A 914 -23.18 1.08 18.99
C VAL A 914 -23.01 1.15 20.51
N ASP A 915 -21.81 0.86 21.00
CA ASP A 915 -21.54 0.70 22.42
C ASP A 915 -21.57 2.05 23.16
N LEU A 916 -21.01 3.12 22.55
CA LEU A 916 -21.02 4.47 23.12
C LEU A 916 -22.26 5.30 22.76
N SER A 917 -22.41 5.74 21.50
CA SER A 917 -23.42 6.76 21.16
C SER A 917 -24.86 6.29 21.27
N ASN A 918 -25.15 5.03 20.95
CA ASN A 918 -26.52 4.49 20.98
C ASN A 918 -26.89 3.91 22.36
N PHE A 919 -25.93 3.73 23.27
CA PHE A 919 -26.15 3.10 24.57
C PHE A 919 -25.52 3.90 25.72
N TYR A 920 -24.22 3.74 26.00
CA TYR A 920 -23.64 4.20 27.26
C TYR A 920 -23.75 5.72 27.43
N LEU A 921 -23.46 6.49 26.37
CA LEU A 921 -23.58 7.95 26.36
C LEU A 921 -25.04 8.44 26.27
N ASP A 922 -25.98 7.56 25.94
CA ASP A 922 -27.41 7.85 25.87
C ASP A 922 -28.05 7.75 27.26
N VAL A 923 -27.83 6.61 27.93
CA VAL A 923 -28.23 6.35 29.32
C VAL A 923 -27.55 7.33 30.29
N ALA A 924 -26.27 7.66 30.07
CA ALA A 924 -25.53 8.56 30.95
C ALA A 924 -26.11 9.99 31.05
N LYS A 925 -26.89 10.46 30.06
CA LYS A 925 -27.45 11.83 30.03
C LYS A 925 -28.24 12.18 31.29
N ASP A 926 -29.05 11.26 31.80
CA ASP A 926 -29.86 11.52 32.98
C ASP A 926 -28.98 11.77 34.23
N ARG A 927 -28.06 10.87 34.56
CA ARG A 927 -27.15 11.09 35.72
C ARG A 927 -26.18 12.26 35.53
N LEU A 928 -25.76 12.56 34.31
CA LEU A 928 -24.89 13.71 34.00
C LEU A 928 -25.60 15.06 34.14
N TYR A 929 -26.85 15.17 33.67
CA TYR A 929 -27.58 16.43 33.57
C TYR A 929 -28.53 16.67 34.76
N VAL A 930 -29.15 15.61 35.26
CA VAL A 930 -30.20 15.65 36.30
C VAL A 930 -29.62 15.32 37.68
N GLY A 931 -28.70 14.36 37.76
CA GLY A 931 -28.22 13.76 39.03
C GLY A 931 -27.55 14.71 40.03
N GLY A 932 -27.20 15.94 39.62
CA GLY A 932 -26.61 16.97 40.48
C GLY A 932 -25.09 16.86 40.62
N ARG A 933 -24.39 18.00 40.64
CA ARG A 933 -22.92 18.08 40.51
C ARG A 933 -22.14 17.22 41.50
N VAL A 934 -22.59 17.15 42.75
CA VAL A 934 -21.89 16.44 43.84
C VAL A 934 -22.22 14.95 43.91
N SER A 935 -23.22 14.46 43.15
CA SER A 935 -23.72 13.08 43.25
C SER A 935 -22.68 12.03 42.86
N PHE A 936 -22.66 10.93 43.62
CA PHE A 936 -21.77 9.79 43.40
C PHE A 936 -21.92 9.20 42.00
N THR A 937 -23.16 8.97 41.52
CA THR A 937 -23.42 8.37 40.20
C THR A 937 -23.05 9.28 39.03
N ARG A 938 -22.99 10.60 39.27
CA ARG A 938 -22.44 11.57 38.32
C ARG A 938 -20.91 11.53 38.30
N LYS A 939 -20.26 11.49 39.46
CA LYS A 939 -18.79 11.36 39.58
C LYS A 939 -18.28 10.03 39.04
N SER A 940 -18.98 8.92 39.26
CA SER A 940 -18.65 7.61 38.67
C SER A 940 -18.72 7.68 37.14
N CYS A 941 -19.79 8.26 36.60
CA CYS A 941 -19.93 8.51 35.17
C CYS A 941 -18.77 9.34 34.62
N GLN A 942 -18.45 10.48 35.23
CA GLN A 942 -17.37 11.37 34.77
C GLN A 942 -16.00 10.69 34.84
N THR A 943 -15.75 9.84 35.84
CA THR A 943 -14.52 9.03 35.93
C THR A 943 -14.40 8.06 34.74
N VAL A 944 -15.50 7.42 34.34
CA VAL A 944 -15.50 6.54 33.16
C VAL A 944 -15.42 7.33 31.85
N LEU A 945 -16.04 8.52 31.76
CA LEU A 945 -15.94 9.39 30.58
C LEU A 945 -14.52 9.92 30.38
N SER A 946 -13.79 10.28 31.45
CA SER A 946 -12.40 10.72 31.35
C SER A 946 -11.48 9.57 30.96
N ALA A 947 -11.66 8.37 31.50
CA ALA A 947 -10.98 7.16 31.05
C ALA A 947 -11.19 6.90 29.55
N HIS A 948 -12.45 6.92 29.07
CA HIS A 948 -12.77 6.76 27.64
C HIS A 948 -12.10 7.84 26.77
N LEU A 949 -12.14 9.10 27.20
CA LEU A 949 -11.53 10.20 26.46
C LEU A 949 -10.01 10.02 26.33
N LEU A 950 -9.33 9.75 27.44
CA LEU A 950 -7.87 9.59 27.49
C LEU A 950 -7.38 8.35 26.74
N TYR A 951 -8.10 7.23 26.80
CA TYR A 951 -7.75 6.00 26.07
C TYR A 951 -8.00 6.14 24.57
N LEU A 952 -9.18 6.65 24.18
CA LEU A 952 -9.51 6.78 22.76
C LEU A 952 -8.69 7.85 22.06
N VAL A 953 -8.41 9.00 22.71
CA VAL A 953 -7.61 10.08 22.08
C VAL A 953 -6.19 9.60 21.77
N ARG A 954 -5.58 8.78 22.65
CA ARG A 954 -4.31 8.08 22.40
C ARG A 954 -4.45 7.07 21.25
N ALA A 955 -5.46 6.18 21.30
CA ALA A 955 -5.61 5.09 20.34
C ALA A 955 -5.90 5.54 18.89
N ILE A 956 -6.52 6.73 18.71
CA ILE A 956 -6.75 7.32 17.38
C ILE A 956 -5.60 8.21 16.89
N ALA A 957 -4.69 8.66 17.75
CA ALA A 957 -3.66 9.65 17.41
C ALA A 957 -2.75 9.25 16.21
N PRO A 958 -2.42 7.96 15.97
CA PRO A 958 -1.70 7.57 14.76
C PRO A 958 -2.51 7.75 13.47
N ILE A 959 -3.85 7.63 13.51
CA ILE A 959 -4.72 7.71 12.32
C ILE A 959 -5.28 9.13 12.12
N MET A 960 -5.78 9.77 13.18
CA MET A 960 -6.39 11.11 13.16
C MET A 960 -5.67 12.05 14.15
N PRO A 961 -4.41 12.44 13.84
CA PRO A 961 -3.58 13.24 14.75
C PRO A 961 -4.14 14.63 15.04
N HIS A 962 -4.85 15.26 14.08
CA HIS A 962 -5.39 16.61 14.29
C HIS A 962 -6.62 16.60 15.19
N LEU A 963 -7.51 15.59 15.06
CA LEU A 963 -8.64 15.38 15.98
C LEU A 963 -8.15 14.99 17.37
N ALA A 964 -7.11 14.15 17.47
CA ALA A 964 -6.52 13.77 18.75
C ALA A 964 -5.97 15.01 19.49
N GLU A 965 -5.20 15.85 18.79
CA GLU A 965 -4.65 17.08 19.38
C GLU A 965 -5.74 18.12 19.66
N ASP A 966 -6.70 18.36 18.77
CA ASP A 966 -7.75 19.35 19.01
C ASP A 966 -8.64 19.00 20.21
N VAL A 967 -8.80 17.70 20.50
CA VAL A 967 -9.45 17.20 21.72
C VAL A 967 -8.55 17.46 22.94
N TRP A 968 -7.25 17.21 22.83
CA TRP A 968 -6.27 17.42 23.90
C TRP A 968 -6.16 18.90 24.31
N GLN A 969 -6.01 19.80 23.34
CA GLN A 969 -5.93 21.25 23.53
C GLN A 969 -7.27 21.89 23.98
N ASN A 970 -8.33 21.10 24.17
CA ASN A 970 -9.61 21.53 24.75
C ASN A 970 -9.95 20.77 26.06
N LEU A 971 -9.02 20.02 26.66
CA LEU A 971 -9.26 19.33 27.93
C LEU A 971 -9.57 20.34 29.06
N PRO A 972 -10.63 20.10 29.87
CA PRO A 972 -10.99 20.99 30.98
C PRO A 972 -10.16 20.77 32.26
N PHE A 973 -9.15 19.90 32.23
CA PHE A 973 -8.24 19.58 33.32
C PHE A 973 -6.83 19.30 32.78
N GLN A 974 -5.81 19.53 33.61
CA GLN A 974 -4.43 19.13 33.29
C GLN A 974 -4.26 17.62 33.49
N HIS A 975 -3.46 16.98 32.62
CA HIS A 975 -3.03 15.59 32.76
C HIS A 975 -1.54 15.54 33.05
N THR A 976 -1.17 14.94 34.16
CA THR A 976 0.21 14.80 34.62
C THR A 976 0.77 13.42 34.25
N LEU A 977 2.02 13.39 33.79
CA LEU A 977 2.76 12.19 33.44
C LEU A 977 3.38 11.52 34.67
N ASP A 978 3.88 10.29 34.49
CA ASP A 978 4.53 9.48 35.54
C ASP A 978 5.72 10.19 36.22
N ASP A 979 6.33 11.18 35.54
CA ASP A 979 7.47 11.99 36.02
C ASP A 979 7.06 13.31 36.69
N GLY A 980 5.76 13.55 36.89
CA GLY A 980 5.23 14.77 37.51
C GLY A 980 5.10 15.98 36.58
N SER A 981 5.50 15.88 35.31
CA SER A 981 5.31 16.96 34.32
C SER A 981 3.92 16.93 33.67
N VAL A 982 3.44 18.09 33.20
CA VAL A 982 2.15 18.17 32.47
C VAL A 982 2.35 17.72 31.02
N ALA A 983 1.43 16.89 30.51
CA ALA A 983 1.38 16.50 29.11
C ALA A 983 0.74 17.63 28.27
N GLU A 984 1.56 18.52 27.72
CA GLU A 984 1.14 19.64 26.86
C GLU A 984 0.45 19.18 25.56
N PHE A 985 0.88 18.05 25.00
CA PHE A 985 0.40 17.50 23.73
C PHE A 985 -0.05 16.04 23.89
N VAL A 986 -1.03 15.61 23.09
CA VAL A 986 -1.46 14.20 23.04
C VAL A 986 -0.29 13.25 22.72
N PHE A 987 0.70 13.78 22.02
CA PHE A 987 1.90 13.08 21.59
C PHE A 987 2.97 12.90 22.67
N ASN A 988 2.85 13.58 23.83
CA ASN A 988 3.70 13.27 24.99
C ASN A 988 3.26 11.98 25.72
N LEU A 989 2.16 11.36 25.29
CA LEU A 989 1.55 10.20 25.94
C LEU A 989 2.02 8.90 25.32
N LYS A 990 2.36 7.92 26.17
CA LYS A 990 2.53 6.52 25.74
C LYS A 990 1.18 5.90 25.35
N TRP A 991 1.22 4.85 24.53
CA TRP A 991 0.07 3.97 24.29
C TRP A 991 -0.55 3.52 25.63
N PRO A 992 -1.89 3.40 25.76
CA PRO A 992 -2.51 2.97 27.02
C PRO A 992 -1.93 1.66 27.56
N VAL A 993 -1.52 1.66 28.83
CA VAL A 993 -1.07 0.44 29.52
C VAL A 993 -2.29 -0.42 29.79
N LYS A 994 -2.18 -1.73 29.51
CA LYS A 994 -3.28 -2.67 29.66
C LYS A 994 -3.77 -2.71 31.11
N ASN A 995 -5.08 -2.56 31.33
CA ASN A 995 -5.68 -2.56 32.65
C ASN A 995 -6.37 -3.90 32.97
N GLU A 996 -5.67 -4.78 33.68
CA GLU A 996 -6.19 -6.08 34.11
C GLU A 996 -7.36 -5.98 35.10
N GLU A 997 -7.49 -4.89 35.86
CA GLU A 997 -8.62 -4.68 36.78
C GLU A 997 -9.92 -4.46 36.01
N TRP A 998 -9.86 -3.72 34.89
CA TRP A 998 -11.01 -3.50 34.00
C TRP A 998 -11.43 -4.78 33.25
N LEU A 999 -10.52 -5.75 33.10
CA LEU A 999 -10.83 -7.08 32.56
C LEU A 999 -11.34 -8.07 33.63
N SER A 1000 -11.25 -7.73 34.92
CA SER A 1000 -11.63 -8.63 36.03
C SER A 1000 -13.13 -8.67 36.34
N VAL A 1001 -13.99 -8.09 35.49
CA VAL A 1001 -15.45 -8.15 35.66
C VAL A 1001 -15.90 -9.62 35.60
N PRO A 1002 -16.74 -10.11 36.53
CA PRO A 1002 -17.24 -11.47 36.49
C PRO A 1002 -17.88 -11.79 35.14
N LYS A 1003 -17.44 -12.88 34.50
CA LYS A 1003 -17.94 -13.25 33.16
C LYS A 1003 -19.47 -13.33 33.10
N ASP A 1004 -20.11 -13.78 34.17
CA ASP A 1004 -21.57 -13.90 34.28
C ASP A 1004 -22.31 -12.55 34.45
N ASP A 1005 -21.63 -11.48 34.89
CA ASP A 1005 -22.14 -10.10 34.81
C ASP A 1005 -21.94 -9.55 33.38
N VAL A 1006 -20.76 -9.75 32.77
CA VAL A 1006 -20.49 -9.34 31.37
C VAL A 1006 -21.46 -9.99 30.39
N ASP A 1007 -21.67 -11.31 30.52
CA ASP A 1007 -22.55 -12.11 29.67
C ASP A 1007 -24.02 -11.72 29.86
N PHE A 1008 -24.43 -11.30 31.07
CA PHE A 1008 -25.80 -10.85 31.34
C PHE A 1008 -26.06 -9.39 30.92
N LEU A 1009 -25.13 -8.47 31.19
CA LEU A 1009 -25.25 -7.08 30.74
C LEU A 1009 -25.28 -6.99 29.21
N SER A 1010 -24.56 -7.88 28.51
CA SER A 1010 -24.66 -8.01 27.05
C SER A 1010 -26.07 -8.42 26.61
N VAL A 1011 -26.78 -9.29 27.34
CA VAL A 1011 -28.19 -9.60 27.06
C VAL A 1011 -29.12 -8.43 27.41
N ILE A 1012 -28.81 -7.61 28.41
CA ILE A 1012 -29.57 -6.37 28.68
C ILE A 1012 -29.47 -5.38 27.51
N LEU A 1013 -28.35 -5.33 26.75
CA LEU A 1013 -28.25 -4.56 25.51
C LEU A 1013 -29.19 -5.07 24.41
N GLU A 1014 -29.22 -6.40 24.23
CA GLU A 1014 -30.07 -7.06 23.23
C GLU A 1014 -31.56 -6.87 23.58
N LEU A 1015 -31.93 -7.07 24.85
CA LEU A 1015 -33.26 -6.83 25.39
C LEU A 1015 -33.67 -5.35 25.26
N ARG A 1016 -32.76 -4.39 25.55
CA ARG A 1016 -32.99 -2.95 25.31
C ARG A 1016 -33.29 -2.66 23.84
N SER A 1017 -32.69 -3.38 22.90
CA SER A 1017 -32.98 -3.25 21.47
C SER A 1017 -34.41 -3.70 21.14
N GLU A 1018 -34.88 -4.80 21.73
CA GLU A 1018 -36.26 -5.29 21.55
C GLU A 1018 -37.30 -4.37 22.20
N VAL A 1019 -37.07 -3.96 23.46
CA VAL A 1019 -37.88 -2.98 24.18
C VAL A 1019 -38.03 -1.69 23.36
N ASN A 1020 -36.97 -1.20 22.71
CA ASN A 1020 -37.03 -0.01 21.87
C ASN A 1020 -37.93 -0.16 20.62
N LYS A 1021 -38.03 -1.36 20.01
CA LYS A 1021 -38.97 -1.60 18.89
C LYS A 1021 -40.42 -1.52 19.34
N ILE A 1022 -40.71 -2.05 20.53
CA ILE A 1022 -42.06 -2.05 21.13
C ILE A 1022 -42.43 -0.64 21.58
N LEU A 1023 -41.48 0.12 22.15
CA LEU A 1023 -41.64 1.55 22.44
C LEU A 1023 -41.90 2.37 21.17
N GLU A 1024 -41.19 2.13 20.06
CA GLU A 1024 -41.44 2.84 18.79
C GLU A 1024 -42.82 2.48 18.18
N SER A 1025 -43.27 1.25 18.37
CA SER A 1025 -44.62 0.81 18.00
C SER A 1025 -45.69 1.52 18.85
N ALA A 1026 -45.45 1.66 20.16
CA ALA A 1026 -46.31 2.42 21.07
C ALA A 1026 -46.31 3.94 20.77
N ARG A 1027 -45.20 4.51 20.30
CA ARG A 1027 -45.14 5.91 19.79
C ARG A 1027 -45.94 6.06 18.50
N THR A 1028 -45.77 5.14 17.55
CA THR A 1028 -46.48 5.13 16.26
C THR A 1028 -48.00 5.04 16.47
N GLY A 1029 -48.43 4.19 17.40
CA GLY A 1029 -49.82 4.08 17.85
C GLY A 1029 -50.29 5.16 18.83
N LYS A 1030 -49.46 6.18 19.11
CA LYS A 1030 -49.74 7.35 19.97
C LYS A 1030 -50.05 7.03 21.44
N LEU A 1031 -49.73 5.84 21.93
CA LEU A 1031 -49.87 5.52 23.36
C LEU A 1031 -48.92 6.38 24.20
N ILE A 1032 -47.72 6.66 23.71
CA ILE A 1032 -46.67 7.47 24.35
C ILE A 1032 -46.07 8.47 23.35
N GLY A 1033 -45.61 9.63 23.79
CA GLY A 1033 -44.78 10.54 22.98
C GLY A 1033 -43.27 10.28 23.13
N SER A 1034 -42.81 10.14 24.37
CA SER A 1034 -41.44 9.81 24.77
C SER A 1034 -41.33 8.40 25.35
N SER A 1035 -40.14 7.79 25.37
CA SER A 1035 -39.89 6.57 26.16
C SER A 1035 -40.07 6.79 27.65
N LEU A 1036 -39.84 8.01 28.15
CA LEU A 1036 -40.10 8.37 29.55
C LEU A 1036 -41.59 8.38 29.92
N GLU A 1037 -42.51 8.43 28.95
CA GLU A 1037 -43.95 8.24 29.22
C GLU A 1037 -44.32 6.76 29.41
N ALA A 1038 -43.38 5.83 29.28
CA ALA A 1038 -43.64 4.40 29.28
C ALA A 1038 -43.29 3.71 30.60
N LYS A 1039 -44.09 2.68 30.91
CA LYS A 1039 -43.80 1.60 31.85
C LYS A 1039 -43.61 0.31 31.06
N VAL A 1040 -42.53 -0.41 31.34
CA VAL A 1040 -42.19 -1.67 30.67
C VAL A 1040 -42.42 -2.83 31.63
N TYR A 1041 -43.24 -3.79 31.23
CA TYR A 1041 -43.38 -5.07 31.91
C TYR A 1041 -42.43 -6.09 31.28
N LEU A 1042 -41.74 -6.86 32.11
CA LEU A 1042 -40.97 -8.02 31.69
C LEU A 1042 -41.49 -9.27 32.41
N HIS A 1043 -41.55 -10.40 31.72
CA HIS A 1043 -41.72 -11.71 32.33
C HIS A 1043 -40.76 -12.72 31.70
N ALA A 1044 -40.17 -13.60 32.51
CA ALA A 1044 -39.29 -14.67 32.07
C ALA A 1044 -39.54 -15.93 32.89
N GLU A 1045 -39.51 -17.09 32.26
CA GLU A 1045 -39.71 -18.40 32.92
C GLU A 1045 -38.46 -18.84 33.70
N ASN A 1046 -37.27 -18.37 33.29
CA ASN A 1046 -36.00 -18.76 33.88
C ASN A 1046 -35.74 -18.02 35.21
N ALA A 1047 -35.70 -18.77 36.32
CA ALA A 1047 -35.54 -18.22 37.67
C ALA A 1047 -34.25 -17.39 37.87
N ASN A 1048 -33.13 -17.75 37.21
CA ASN A 1048 -31.89 -16.97 37.28
C ASN A 1048 -32.05 -15.62 36.55
N THR A 1049 -32.70 -15.63 35.38
CA THR A 1049 -33.05 -14.41 34.64
C THR A 1049 -33.95 -13.51 35.47
N VAL A 1050 -35.00 -14.06 36.09
CA VAL A 1050 -35.91 -13.31 36.98
C VAL A 1050 -35.16 -12.74 38.18
N SER A 1051 -34.22 -13.48 38.78
CA SER A 1051 -33.41 -13.01 39.90
C SER A 1051 -32.56 -11.79 39.52
N LYS A 1052 -31.79 -11.88 38.43
CA LYS A 1052 -30.94 -10.78 37.94
C LYS A 1052 -31.73 -9.57 37.41
N LEU A 1053 -32.88 -9.80 36.75
CA LEU A 1053 -33.78 -8.70 36.37
C LEU A 1053 -34.35 -7.99 37.60
N LYS A 1054 -34.70 -8.72 38.65
CA LYS A 1054 -35.13 -8.13 39.94
C LYS A 1054 -33.99 -7.38 40.62
N GLU A 1055 -32.76 -7.90 40.61
CA GLU A 1055 -31.56 -7.17 41.10
C GLU A 1055 -31.49 -5.78 40.47
N LEU A 1056 -31.50 -5.69 39.12
CA LEU A 1056 -31.44 -4.42 38.39
C LEU A 1056 -32.68 -3.53 38.55
N VAL A 1057 -33.86 -4.06 38.83
CA VAL A 1057 -35.05 -3.25 39.16
C VAL A 1057 -34.98 -2.73 40.61
N SER A 1058 -34.39 -3.49 41.53
CA SER A 1058 -34.18 -3.12 42.93
C SER A 1058 -32.90 -2.31 43.20
N ALA A 1059 -32.14 -1.97 42.17
CA ALA A 1059 -30.83 -1.32 42.29
C ALA A 1059 -30.95 0.03 43.02
N THR A 1060 -30.22 0.16 44.14
CA THR A 1060 -30.22 1.36 44.99
C THR A 1060 -29.44 2.54 44.40
N ASN A 1061 -28.88 2.40 43.20
CA ASN A 1061 -28.13 3.44 42.50
C ASN A 1061 -28.74 3.75 41.12
N ASP A 1062 -28.78 5.03 40.76
CA ASP A 1062 -29.34 5.55 39.50
C ASP A 1062 -28.69 5.00 38.21
N ALA A 1063 -27.51 4.36 38.29
CA ALA A 1063 -26.77 3.95 37.09
C ALA A 1063 -27.14 2.51 36.65
N ASP A 1064 -27.28 1.58 37.60
CA ASP A 1064 -27.62 0.18 37.32
C ASP A 1064 -29.13 -0.08 37.21
N ALA A 1065 -29.97 0.88 37.62
CA ALA A 1065 -31.43 0.75 37.64
C ALA A 1065 -32.03 0.48 36.23
N LEU A 1066 -32.76 -0.64 36.07
CA LEU A 1066 -33.17 -1.15 34.75
C LEU A 1066 -34.01 -0.15 33.92
N HIS A 1067 -34.85 0.66 34.57
CA HIS A 1067 -35.62 1.72 33.91
C HIS A 1067 -34.72 2.81 33.30
N ARG A 1068 -33.59 3.13 33.93
CA ARG A 1068 -32.58 4.06 33.41
C ARG A 1068 -31.85 3.46 32.21
N LEU A 1069 -31.52 2.17 32.26
CA LEU A 1069 -30.90 1.46 31.13
C LEU A 1069 -31.82 1.46 29.90
N PHE A 1070 -33.13 1.29 30.07
CA PHE A 1070 -34.11 1.37 28.98
C PHE A 1070 -34.56 2.80 28.62
N ILE A 1071 -34.22 3.80 29.44
CA ILE A 1071 -34.67 5.20 29.31
C ILE A 1071 -36.20 5.29 29.35
N THR A 1072 -36.82 4.57 30.29
CA THR A 1072 -38.24 4.62 30.64
C THR A 1072 -38.39 5.08 32.10
N SER A 1073 -39.61 5.46 32.52
CA SER A 1073 -39.81 5.88 33.92
C SER A 1073 -39.91 4.69 34.86
N GLU A 1074 -40.53 3.60 34.41
CA GLU A 1074 -40.79 2.41 35.23
C GLU A 1074 -40.46 1.13 34.46
N VAL A 1075 -40.01 0.10 35.20
CA VAL A 1075 -39.86 -1.29 34.74
C VAL A 1075 -40.36 -2.22 35.85
N GLU A 1076 -41.21 -3.18 35.51
CA GLU A 1076 -41.83 -4.12 36.45
C GLU A 1076 -41.64 -5.58 36.00
N ILE A 1077 -41.28 -6.48 36.92
CA ILE A 1077 -41.05 -7.90 36.63
C ILE A 1077 -42.27 -8.71 37.07
N LEU A 1078 -43.11 -9.10 36.11
CA LEU A 1078 -44.35 -9.84 36.38
C LEU A 1078 -44.06 -11.30 36.79
N PRO A 1079 -44.81 -11.85 37.77
CA PRO A 1079 -44.63 -13.24 38.22
C PRO A 1079 -45.16 -14.27 37.21
N SER A 1080 -46.12 -13.88 36.37
CA SER A 1080 -46.74 -14.70 35.33
C SER A 1080 -47.37 -13.81 34.26
N VAL A 1081 -47.63 -14.37 33.08
CA VAL A 1081 -48.40 -13.73 31.99
C VAL A 1081 -49.74 -14.46 31.87
N SER A 1082 -50.73 -14.03 32.65
CA SER A 1082 -52.14 -14.45 32.52
C SER A 1082 -52.94 -13.43 31.71
N SER A 1083 -54.07 -13.86 31.13
CA SER A 1083 -55.01 -13.00 30.41
C SER A 1083 -55.44 -11.78 31.25
N GLU A 1084 -55.62 -11.97 32.56
CA GLU A 1084 -55.96 -10.93 33.53
C GLU A 1084 -54.81 -9.92 33.68
N THR A 1085 -53.57 -10.38 33.91
CA THR A 1085 -52.39 -9.49 34.01
C THR A 1085 -52.07 -8.73 32.72
N THR A 1086 -52.44 -9.28 31.56
CA THR A 1086 -52.25 -8.60 30.25
C THR A 1086 -53.40 -7.69 29.84
N SER A 1087 -54.53 -7.68 30.58
CA SER A 1087 -55.74 -6.92 30.22
C SER A 1087 -55.54 -5.41 30.37
N GLY A 1088 -54.97 -4.78 29.33
CA GLY A 1088 -54.61 -3.36 29.28
C GLY A 1088 -53.28 -3.09 28.55
N VAL A 1089 -52.47 -4.13 28.30
CA VAL A 1089 -51.15 -3.99 27.67
C VAL A 1089 -51.26 -4.14 26.15
N SER A 1090 -51.52 -3.03 25.44
CA SER A 1090 -51.79 -3.05 23.99
C SER A 1090 -50.56 -3.26 23.09
N TYR A 1091 -49.34 -3.11 23.62
CA TYR A 1091 -48.09 -3.27 22.86
C TYR A 1091 -47.20 -4.28 23.57
N THR A 1092 -46.91 -5.38 22.88
CA THR A 1092 -46.19 -6.53 23.43
C THR A 1092 -45.19 -7.09 22.42
N GLY A 1093 -44.28 -7.93 22.90
CA GLY A 1093 -43.36 -8.70 22.08
C GLY A 1093 -42.61 -9.73 22.93
N THR A 1094 -41.73 -10.50 22.29
CA THR A 1094 -40.90 -11.51 22.97
C THR A 1094 -39.46 -11.37 22.51
N PHE A 1095 -38.55 -11.24 23.47
CA PHE A 1095 -37.12 -11.39 23.26
C PHE A 1095 -36.71 -12.84 23.56
N SER A 1096 -35.87 -13.45 22.73
CA SER A 1096 -35.42 -14.83 22.89
C SER A 1096 -33.89 -14.88 22.81
N SER A 1097 -33.25 -15.44 23.83
CA SER A 1097 -31.80 -15.69 23.84
C SER A 1097 -31.51 -17.03 24.53
N GLU A 1098 -30.53 -17.76 24.03
CA GLU A 1098 -30.07 -19.06 24.58
C GLU A 1098 -29.69 -18.96 26.07
N ARG A 1099 -29.30 -17.76 26.51
CA ARG A 1099 -28.83 -17.47 27.87
C ARG A 1099 -29.95 -17.22 28.89
N THR A 1100 -31.09 -16.71 28.45
CA THR A 1100 -32.20 -16.29 29.33
C THR A 1100 -33.50 -17.06 29.12
N GLY A 1101 -33.62 -17.79 28.01
CA GLY A 1101 -34.90 -18.25 27.49
C GLY A 1101 -35.72 -17.10 26.90
N ASN A 1102 -37.03 -17.29 26.81
CA ASN A 1102 -37.97 -16.28 26.35
C ASN A 1102 -38.24 -15.25 27.46
N ILE A 1103 -38.16 -13.97 27.11
CA ILE A 1103 -38.59 -12.83 27.91
C ILE A 1103 -39.75 -12.17 27.18
N TRP A 1104 -40.96 -12.28 27.73
CA TRP A 1104 -42.11 -11.50 27.27
C TRP A 1104 -41.96 -10.05 27.72
N ILE A 1105 -42.32 -9.12 26.84
CA ILE A 1105 -42.23 -7.68 27.04
C ILE A 1105 -43.60 -7.06 26.80
N GLY A 1106 -44.02 -6.16 27.69
CA GLY A 1106 -45.23 -5.36 27.57
C GLY A 1106 -44.97 -3.87 27.79
N VAL A 1107 -45.74 -2.98 27.15
CA VAL A 1107 -45.63 -1.53 27.30
C VAL A 1107 -46.99 -0.88 27.57
N THR A 1108 -47.06 -0.07 28.64
CA THR A 1108 -48.16 0.86 28.92
C THR A 1108 -47.63 2.28 29.10
N ARG A 1109 -48.52 3.25 29.37
CA ARG A 1109 -48.10 4.50 30.02
C ARG A 1109 -47.54 4.23 31.42
N ALA A 1110 -46.65 5.11 31.86
CA ALA A 1110 -46.14 5.16 33.23
C ALA A 1110 -47.16 5.77 34.20
N ASP A 1111 -47.06 5.36 35.46
CA ASP A 1111 -47.93 5.76 36.56
C ASP A 1111 -47.50 7.12 37.17
N GLY A 1112 -48.46 7.90 37.67
CA GLY A 1112 -48.21 9.20 38.30
C GLY A 1112 -48.06 10.36 37.32
N GLU A 1113 -47.39 11.43 37.76
CA GLU A 1113 -47.27 12.69 37.01
C GLU A 1113 -45.83 13.00 36.59
N LYS A 1114 -45.70 13.88 35.60
CA LYS A 1114 -44.41 14.23 34.98
C LYS A 1114 -43.63 15.22 35.84
N CYS A 1115 -42.46 14.80 36.34
CA CYS A 1115 -41.49 15.74 36.92
C CYS A 1115 -40.95 16.68 35.83
N GLU A 1116 -41.12 17.99 35.99
CA GLU A 1116 -40.75 18.98 34.97
C GLU A 1116 -39.24 19.11 34.74
N ARG A 1117 -38.40 18.69 35.71
CA ARG A 1117 -36.93 18.75 35.62
C ARG A 1117 -36.30 17.54 34.91
N CYS A 1118 -36.72 16.31 35.25
CA CYS A 1118 -36.15 15.08 34.67
C CYS A 1118 -37.04 14.38 33.63
N TRP A 1119 -38.28 14.85 33.46
CA TRP A 1119 -39.29 14.32 32.53
C TRP A 1119 -39.67 12.85 32.71
N ASN A 1120 -39.25 12.25 33.83
CA ASN A 1120 -39.77 10.97 34.28
C ASN A 1120 -41.15 11.17 34.90
N TYR A 1121 -41.97 10.14 34.85
CA TYR A 1121 -43.29 10.06 35.45
C TYR A 1121 -43.18 9.28 36.75
N THR A 1122 -43.63 9.87 37.86
CA THR A 1122 -43.57 9.25 39.18
C THR A 1122 -44.75 9.67 40.05
N ARG A 1123 -45.11 8.82 41.02
CA ARG A 1123 -46.29 9.01 41.89
C ARG A 1123 -46.05 9.97 43.08
N ASP A 1124 -44.84 10.49 43.22
CA ASP A 1124 -44.39 11.41 44.29
C ASP A 1124 -44.37 12.89 43.84
N VAL A 1125 -44.60 13.18 42.56
CA VAL A 1125 -44.87 14.54 42.09
C VAL A 1125 -46.12 15.07 42.81
N GLY A 1126 -46.07 16.32 43.26
CA GLY A 1126 -47.07 16.93 44.16
C GLY A 1126 -46.74 16.85 45.65
N SER A 1127 -45.72 16.07 46.07
CA SER A 1127 -45.39 15.90 47.51
C SER A 1127 -44.68 17.11 48.15
N PHE A 1128 -44.22 18.09 47.36
CA PHE A 1128 -43.36 19.20 47.80
C PHE A 1128 -44.06 20.54 47.55
N LEU A 1129 -44.30 21.35 48.58
CA LEU A 1129 -45.14 22.56 48.47
C LEU A 1129 -44.43 23.74 47.78
N ASP A 1130 -43.12 23.81 47.91
CA ASP A 1130 -42.18 24.73 47.25
C ASP A 1130 -42.00 24.40 45.76
N HIS A 1131 -41.92 23.11 45.44
CA HIS A 1131 -41.67 22.61 44.09
C HIS A 1131 -42.61 21.45 43.71
N PRO A 1132 -43.93 21.69 43.59
CA PRO A 1132 -44.93 20.62 43.42
C PRO A 1132 -44.78 19.85 42.11
N THR A 1133 -44.16 20.43 41.09
CA THR A 1133 -43.92 19.77 39.79
C THR A 1133 -42.62 18.98 39.72
N LEU A 1134 -42.01 18.65 40.86
CA LEU A 1134 -40.80 17.81 40.97
C LEU A 1134 -41.07 16.50 41.72
N CYS A 1135 -40.34 15.45 41.33
CA CYS A 1135 -40.16 14.24 42.14
C CYS A 1135 -39.03 14.43 43.16
N ALA A 1136 -38.97 13.59 44.19
CA ALA A 1136 -38.04 13.68 45.32
C ALA A 1136 -36.57 13.73 44.88
N ARG A 1137 -36.20 12.95 43.84
CA ARG A 1137 -34.86 12.96 43.23
C ARG A 1137 -34.48 14.34 42.66
N CYS A 1138 -35.45 15.09 42.15
CA CYS A 1138 -35.22 16.44 41.61
C CYS A 1138 -35.32 17.53 42.66
N HIS A 1139 -36.19 17.36 43.65
CA HIS A 1139 -36.29 18.23 44.82
C HIS A 1139 -34.95 18.29 45.57
N GLY A 1140 -34.43 17.14 46.03
CA GLY A 1140 -33.17 17.03 46.76
C GLY A 1140 -31.88 17.36 45.98
N VAL A 1141 -31.99 17.75 44.70
CA VAL A 1141 -30.88 18.31 43.90
C VAL A 1141 -30.96 19.84 43.80
N ILE A 1142 -32.14 20.42 43.93
CA ILE A 1142 -32.35 21.88 43.94
C ILE A 1142 -32.21 22.46 45.36
N ASP A 1143 -32.59 21.71 46.39
CA ASP A 1143 -32.59 22.14 47.80
C ASP A 1143 -31.19 22.16 48.45
N LEU A 1144 -30.13 21.88 47.67
CA LEU A 1144 -28.74 21.98 48.12
C LEU A 1144 -28.20 23.41 47.93
N PRO A 1145 -27.74 24.10 48.99
CA PRO A 1145 -27.28 25.48 48.88
C PRO A 1145 -26.04 25.57 47.96
N PRO A 1146 -25.92 26.63 47.14
CA PRO A 1146 -24.78 26.80 46.25
C PRO A 1146 -23.50 27.01 47.07
N VAL A 1147 -22.55 26.09 46.92
CA VAL A 1147 -21.21 26.22 47.51
C VAL A 1147 -20.61 27.55 47.02
N PRO A 1148 -20.12 28.43 47.92
CA PRO A 1148 -19.53 29.71 47.53
C PRO A 1148 -18.40 29.51 46.52
N ALA A 1149 -18.41 30.32 45.46
CA ALA A 1149 -17.32 30.34 44.50
C ALA A 1149 -16.05 30.88 45.19
N ALA A 1150 -15.17 29.96 45.61
CA ALA A 1150 -13.85 30.31 46.13
C ALA A 1150 -13.12 31.17 45.07
N ALA A 1151 -12.66 32.35 45.48
CA ALA A 1151 -12.08 33.31 44.55
C ALA A 1151 -10.85 32.73 43.85
N ALA A 1152 -10.85 32.77 42.51
CA ALA A 1152 -9.66 32.46 41.74
C ALA A 1152 -8.61 33.56 41.97
N VAL A 1153 -7.44 33.17 42.47
CA VAL A 1153 -6.27 34.04 42.62
C VAL A 1153 -5.18 33.44 41.75
N SER A 1154 -4.80 34.19 40.72
CA SER A 1154 -3.76 33.90 39.71
C SER A 1154 -3.77 32.49 39.12
#